data_AF-A0A2P6GFE6-F1
#
_entry.id   AF-A0A2P6GFE6-F1
#
_cell.length_a   1.000
_cell.length_b   1.000
_cell.length_c   1.000
_cell.angle_alpha   90.00
_cell.angle_beta   90.00
_cell.angle_gamma   90.00
#
_symmetry.space_group_name_H-M   'P 1'
#
loop_
_entity.id
_entity.type
_entity.pdbx_description
1 polymer ?
#
loop_
_entity_poly.entity_id
_entity_poly.type
_entity_poly.pdbx_seq_one_letter_code
_entity_poly.pdbx_strand_id
1 'polypeptide(L)'
;MNHLKKENLSSQLFFRKNYNLKNNFLENYLTKVCNKKIFSKKSGVNFIPFTILASVLSACNNNESSKNITPISITAVKSPLQNAMAFVDRNNDGIFTIGEEMAITDANGSATINLNNTINDNLKVVINSIRVGDIIGNTTFSSGTIDTVTGNAIENLILKAPATYTVVTPITTVVAETQLSEDKVKEILGLPSDMDVANFNPYKENKTAEEEITALTAEKVALQLHTTISTIQASGVSGGLDNDEAFSAALETVVEVVENKSNINQKVDFANNAIIDQIVSSSSSKLKQKLNEKDDDTLTSSLNLNALEVVLTEAKNQITNINTSTDAIESFDRNELGNIANLAEKSKKEVTEAVIAEKAIPGSGKAKLTMMTSNENIPEQATSTQVEKVISTTNSSTSDTPSSDSSSKLKILVLHGGGETSASFKVQAGVIDLMNNLSEYEFIFANAPLNNVWMQDPPGGKGKATTDPNWADNSITYLDNLVSENGPFFGILGYSQGAAFIPVYLSKTSNTFKIAMMYNGYLPTTHEGLINQINSKAPFKIPALVFSGEYDYFFKNLAQGLADKFDNSLFIKSSLAGHHLPVENDPTFAQILYFISTNSSSSSTLNTKFFTYNGGNGNDTLFGGTDAEILTGGTGSDSFWFSKNSGNDIIKDYSKAEGDKIVFFRESGDTENFSISDSNKIKWGSLSIELEGVSLSSENDVFVEFIEIA
;
A
#
# COMPACT_ATOMS: atom_id res chain seq x y z
N MET A 1 63.49 -28.91 40.58
CA MET A 1 62.60 -27.95 41.29
C MET A 1 61.37 -27.73 40.42
N ASN A 2 60.19 -27.92 41.01
CA ASN A 2 58.84 -27.41 40.69
C ASN A 2 58.41 -27.37 39.20
N HIS A 3 57.44 -28.18 38.73
CA HIS A 3 56.00 -28.27 39.05
C HIS A 3 55.10 -27.32 38.24
N LEU A 4 54.13 -27.92 37.51
CA LEU A 4 52.66 -27.65 37.49
C LEU A 4 52.18 -26.20 37.24
N LYS A 5 51.12 -25.89 36.46
CA LYS A 5 49.94 -26.60 35.88
C LYS A 5 49.49 -25.78 34.62
N LYS A 6 48.83 -26.33 33.58
CA LYS A 6 47.35 -26.41 33.41
C LYS A 6 46.59 -25.15 33.86
N GLU A 7 45.69 -24.51 33.12
CA GLU A 7 45.06 -24.75 31.80
C GLU A 7 44.73 -23.32 31.20
N ASN A 8 44.08 -23.05 30.06
CA ASN A 8 43.07 -23.79 29.28
C ASN A 8 43.22 -23.60 27.74
N LEU A 9 42.23 -23.02 27.03
CA LEU A 9 42.07 -23.04 25.55
C LEU A 9 41.88 -21.65 24.86
N SER A 10 42.30 -21.61 23.58
CA SER A 10 41.75 -20.86 22.43
C SER A 10 41.46 -19.34 22.49
N SER A 11 42.29 -18.53 21.82
CA SER A 11 41.88 -17.19 21.30
C SER A 11 42.82 -16.56 20.24
N GLN A 12 43.51 -17.35 19.39
CA GLN A 12 44.28 -16.79 18.25
C GLN A 12 44.13 -17.59 16.96
N LEU A 13 42.92 -17.63 16.42
CA LEU A 13 42.69 -17.99 15.01
C LEU A 13 41.32 -17.51 14.51
N PHE A 14 41.15 -16.23 14.14
CA PHE A 14 40.08 -15.77 13.23
C PHE A 14 40.24 -14.28 12.84
N PHE A 15 41.24 -13.96 12.00
CA PHE A 15 41.31 -12.68 11.29
C PHE A 15 42.06 -12.84 9.96
N ARG A 16 41.41 -13.46 8.96
CA ARG A 16 41.64 -13.29 7.50
C ARG A 16 40.84 -14.32 6.68
N LYS A 17 39.70 -13.86 6.15
CA LYS A 17 38.69 -14.45 5.22
C LYS A 17 37.31 -14.13 5.83
N ASN A 18 36.36 -13.47 5.16
CA ASN A 18 36.09 -13.47 3.72
C ASN A 18 35.79 -12.06 3.16
N TYR A 19 36.51 -11.67 2.11
CA TYR A 19 35.98 -10.77 1.06
C TYR A 19 35.72 -11.69 -0.15
N ASN A 20 34.44 -11.96 -0.44
CA ASN A 20 33.84 -12.58 -1.64
C ASN A 20 32.68 -13.53 -1.28
N LEU A 21 31.47 -12.98 -1.14
CA LEU A 21 30.20 -13.71 -1.23
C LEU A 21 29.16 -12.89 -2.04
N LYS A 22 29.55 -12.47 -3.25
CA LYS A 22 28.62 -12.35 -4.38
C LYS A 22 28.92 -13.52 -5.32
N ASN A 23 27.88 -14.18 -5.83
CA ASN A 23 27.87 -15.50 -6.49
C ASN A 23 27.81 -16.70 -5.51
N ASN A 24 26.66 -16.91 -4.86
CA ASN A 24 26.22 -18.24 -4.42
C ASN A 24 24.72 -18.27 -4.06
N PHE A 25 23.87 -17.95 -5.04
CA PHE A 25 22.39 -18.05 -4.90
C PHE A 25 21.71 -18.69 -6.13
N LEU A 26 22.45 -19.48 -6.92
CA LEU A 26 21.93 -20.19 -8.10
C LEU A 26 22.16 -21.72 -8.09
N GLU A 27 22.70 -22.29 -7.00
CA GLU A 27 23.15 -23.69 -6.98
C GLU A 27 22.56 -24.55 -5.85
N ASN A 28 21.52 -24.09 -5.15
CA ASN A 28 20.93 -24.81 -4.00
C ASN A 28 19.42 -25.10 -4.06
N TYR A 29 18.77 -24.94 -5.23
CA TYR A 29 17.34 -25.24 -5.42
C TYR A 29 17.04 -26.44 -6.35
N LEU A 30 18.04 -27.25 -6.71
CA LEU A 30 17.89 -28.41 -7.59
C LEU A 30 18.15 -29.78 -6.93
N THR A 31 18.00 -29.87 -5.59
CA THR A 31 18.33 -31.11 -4.86
C THR A 31 17.27 -31.53 -3.83
N LYS A 32 15.96 -31.43 -4.15
CA LYS A 32 14.92 -32.00 -3.27
C LYS A 32 13.54 -32.36 -3.85
N VAL A 33 13.39 -32.80 -5.11
CA VAL A 33 12.26 -33.68 -5.54
C VAL A 33 12.74 -34.65 -6.63
N CYS A 34 12.13 -35.85 -6.68
CA CYS A 34 12.31 -37.00 -7.60
C CYS A 34 13.20 -38.15 -7.10
N ASN A 35 12.61 -39.02 -6.27
CA ASN A 35 13.17 -40.33 -5.95
C ASN A 35 12.18 -41.47 -6.23
N LYS A 36 12.03 -41.86 -7.51
CA LYS A 36 11.44 -43.16 -7.91
C LYS A 36 11.68 -43.51 -9.39
N LYS A 37 12.61 -44.44 -9.64
CA LYS A 37 12.65 -45.45 -10.75
C LYS A 37 12.70 -44.93 -12.21
N ILE A 38 13.42 -45.51 -13.18
CA ILE A 38 14.25 -46.73 -13.30
C ILE A 38 15.21 -46.57 -14.52
N PHE A 39 16.42 -47.17 -14.48
CA PHE A 39 17.41 -47.49 -15.56
C PHE A 39 17.27 -46.85 -16.97
N SER A 40 18.33 -46.32 -17.62
CA SER A 40 19.47 -47.14 -18.10
C SER A 40 20.71 -46.35 -18.65
N LYS A 41 21.88 -46.62 -18.06
CA LYS A 41 23.28 -46.64 -18.60
C LYS A 41 23.75 -45.77 -19.81
N LYS A 42 24.87 -45.07 -19.52
CA LYS A 42 26.05 -44.76 -20.40
C LYS A 42 25.86 -43.70 -21.50
N SER A 43 26.83 -42.81 -21.81
CA SER A 43 28.20 -42.60 -21.30
C SER A 43 28.83 -41.32 -21.88
N GLY A 44 29.79 -40.70 -21.18
CA GLY A 44 30.80 -39.80 -21.78
C GLY A 44 30.82 -38.37 -21.24
N VAL A 45 31.80 -38.06 -20.39
CA VAL A 45 32.13 -36.70 -19.94
C VAL A 45 33.17 -36.09 -20.88
N ASN A 46 33.03 -34.80 -21.22
CA ASN A 46 34.17 -33.91 -21.47
C ASN A 46 33.76 -32.45 -21.25
N PHE A 47 34.45 -31.78 -20.31
CA PHE A 47 34.33 -30.34 -20.06
C PHE A 47 35.15 -29.54 -21.09
N ILE A 48 34.62 -28.41 -21.57
CA ILE A 48 35.35 -27.36 -22.28
C ILE A 48 34.83 -26.01 -21.74
N PRO A 49 35.69 -25.03 -21.38
CA PRO A 49 35.27 -23.84 -20.65
C PRO A 49 34.58 -22.77 -21.53
N PHE A 50 33.82 -21.91 -20.85
CA PHE A 50 33.27 -20.66 -21.38
C PHE A 50 34.33 -19.82 -22.13
N THR A 51 34.03 -19.40 -23.37
CA THR A 51 34.03 -17.98 -23.81
C THR A 51 33.65 -17.87 -25.30
N ILE A 52 32.97 -16.76 -25.63
CA ILE A 52 32.59 -16.30 -27.00
C ILE A 52 31.58 -17.18 -27.76
N LEU A 53 30.31 -16.75 -27.80
CA LEU A 53 29.41 -17.07 -28.91
C LEU A 53 28.50 -15.87 -29.23
N ALA A 54 28.95 -15.04 -30.16
CA ALA A 54 28.15 -14.02 -30.84
C ALA A 54 28.41 -14.15 -32.33
N SER A 55 27.40 -14.53 -33.11
CA SER A 55 27.50 -15.04 -34.50
C SER A 55 28.32 -16.34 -34.60
N VAL A 56 27.97 -17.36 -35.39
CA VAL A 56 27.02 -17.51 -36.50
C VAL A 56 26.41 -18.91 -36.42
N LEU A 57 25.09 -19.11 -36.61
CA LEU A 57 24.55 -20.32 -37.28
C LEU A 57 23.09 -20.16 -37.72
N SER A 58 22.87 -19.46 -38.84
CA SER A 58 21.66 -19.69 -39.65
C SER A 58 21.95 -20.85 -40.60
N ALA A 59 21.66 -22.09 -40.18
CA ALA A 59 21.67 -23.29 -41.04
C ALA A 59 21.17 -24.56 -40.31
N CYS A 60 19.88 -24.64 -40.00
CA CYS A 60 19.16 -25.93 -39.86
C CYS A 60 17.79 -25.79 -40.51
N ASN A 61 17.77 -25.78 -41.84
CA ASN A 61 16.54 -25.74 -42.63
C ASN A 61 15.89 -27.13 -42.65
N ASN A 62 15.15 -27.48 -41.60
CA ASN A 62 14.16 -28.54 -41.68
C ASN A 62 12.85 -27.94 -42.17
N ASN A 63 12.42 -28.36 -43.36
CA ASN A 63 11.09 -28.08 -43.90
C ASN A 63 10.01 -28.80 -43.07
N GLU A 64 9.71 -28.29 -41.89
CA GLU A 64 8.34 -28.39 -41.38
C GLU A 64 7.56 -27.22 -41.98
N SER A 65 6.48 -27.54 -42.69
CA SER A 65 5.48 -26.55 -43.08
C SER A 65 5.10 -25.76 -41.83
N SER A 66 5.30 -24.44 -41.83
CA SER A 66 4.88 -23.57 -40.74
C SER A 66 3.40 -23.82 -40.49
N LYS A 67 3.08 -24.55 -39.41
CA LYS A 67 1.70 -24.62 -38.93
C LYS A 67 1.32 -23.18 -38.64
N ASN A 68 0.33 -22.64 -39.35
CA ASN A 68 -0.25 -21.36 -38.99
C ASN A 68 -0.98 -21.59 -37.66
N ILE A 69 -0.29 -21.33 -36.55
CA ILE A 69 -0.88 -21.37 -35.22
C ILE A 69 -1.66 -20.07 -35.08
N THR A 70 -2.98 -20.19 -35.09
CA THR A 70 -3.86 -19.02 -34.93
C THR A 70 -3.61 -18.39 -33.56
N PRO A 71 -3.36 -17.07 -33.48
CA PRO A 71 -3.39 -16.35 -32.21
C PRO A 71 -4.75 -16.52 -31.52
N ILE A 72 -4.77 -16.48 -30.19
CA ILE A 72 -6.02 -16.48 -29.43
C ILE A 72 -6.40 -15.05 -29.05
N SER A 73 -7.68 -14.73 -29.16
CA SER A 73 -8.25 -13.49 -28.64
C SER A 73 -8.97 -13.78 -27.34
N ILE A 74 -8.67 -13.01 -26.31
CA ILE A 74 -9.26 -13.11 -24.98
C ILE A 74 -9.89 -11.78 -24.57
N THR A 75 -10.87 -11.83 -23.67
CA THR A 75 -11.43 -10.66 -22.99
C THR A 75 -11.42 -10.90 -21.48
N ALA A 76 -10.68 -10.10 -20.72
CA ALA A 76 -10.61 -10.18 -19.27
C ALA A 76 -11.73 -9.34 -18.62
N VAL A 77 -12.62 -9.98 -17.85
CA VAL A 77 -13.86 -9.37 -17.33
C VAL A 77 -14.12 -9.73 -15.85
N LYS A 78 -14.00 -8.69 -15.03
CA LYS A 78 -14.50 -8.48 -13.66
C LYS A 78 -14.85 -6.98 -13.61
N SER A 79 -15.84 -6.55 -14.41
CA SER A 79 -15.74 -5.37 -15.31
C SER A 79 -14.62 -5.49 -16.38
N PRO A 80 -14.64 -4.80 -17.53
CA PRO A 80 -13.53 -4.86 -18.48
C PRO A 80 -12.23 -4.35 -17.83
N LEU A 81 -11.16 -5.14 -17.93
CA LEU A 81 -9.89 -4.87 -17.24
C LEU A 81 -8.86 -4.29 -18.20
N GLN A 82 -8.55 -3.00 -18.09
CA GLN A 82 -7.50 -2.36 -18.87
C GLN A 82 -6.12 -2.61 -18.26
N ASN A 83 -5.08 -2.77 -19.08
CA ASN A 83 -3.69 -3.00 -18.65
C ASN A 83 -3.53 -4.23 -17.71
N ALA A 84 -4.28 -5.30 -17.92
CA ALA A 84 -4.04 -6.59 -17.28
C ALA A 84 -3.07 -7.41 -18.12
N MET A 85 -2.22 -8.20 -17.47
CA MET A 85 -1.35 -9.17 -18.15
C MET A 85 -2.12 -10.47 -18.36
N ALA A 86 -2.39 -10.81 -19.61
CA ALA A 86 -2.95 -12.11 -20.00
C ALA A 86 -1.84 -13.01 -20.52
N PHE A 87 -1.69 -14.22 -19.99
CA PHE A 87 -0.70 -15.20 -20.47
C PHE A 87 -1.26 -16.62 -20.56
N VAL A 88 -0.68 -17.43 -21.45
CA VAL A 88 -0.94 -18.86 -21.51
C VAL A 88 -0.03 -19.55 -20.50
N ASP A 89 -0.63 -20.12 -19.48
CA ASP A 89 0.01 -20.95 -18.48
C ASP A 89 0.41 -22.29 -19.13
N ARG A 90 1.72 -22.48 -19.35
CA ARG A 90 2.30 -23.62 -20.09
C ARG A 90 2.81 -24.72 -19.17
N ASN A 91 3.13 -24.38 -17.93
CA ASN A 91 3.64 -25.30 -16.90
C ASN A 91 2.54 -25.73 -15.91
N ASN A 92 1.36 -25.09 -15.96
CA ASN A 92 0.22 -25.25 -15.06
C ASN A 92 0.54 -24.88 -13.59
N ASP A 93 1.45 -23.93 -13.36
CA ASP A 93 1.70 -23.35 -12.02
C ASP A 93 0.95 -22.03 -11.78
N GLY A 94 0.41 -21.40 -12.83
CA GLY A 94 -0.35 -20.16 -12.75
C GLY A 94 0.49 -18.90 -12.53
N ILE A 95 1.82 -18.98 -12.61
CA ILE A 95 2.77 -17.88 -12.39
C ILE A 95 3.51 -17.56 -13.69
N PHE A 96 3.35 -16.34 -14.20
CA PHE A 96 3.97 -15.94 -15.46
C PHE A 96 5.49 -16.12 -15.44
N THR A 97 5.98 -16.99 -16.31
CA THR A 97 7.40 -17.31 -16.45
C THR A 97 7.95 -16.83 -17.79
N ILE A 98 9.20 -16.31 -17.79
CA ILE A 98 9.87 -15.84 -19.01
C ILE A 98 9.94 -16.97 -20.04
N GLY A 99 9.21 -16.80 -21.14
CA GLY A 99 9.09 -17.76 -22.23
C GLY A 99 7.64 -18.14 -22.57
N GLU A 100 6.71 -17.87 -21.66
CA GLU A 100 5.27 -18.03 -21.90
C GLU A 100 4.71 -16.92 -22.80
N GLU A 101 3.69 -17.27 -23.59
CA GLU A 101 3.08 -16.31 -24.49
C GLU A 101 2.08 -15.42 -23.76
N MET A 102 2.26 -14.10 -23.87
CA MET A 102 1.46 -13.11 -23.17
C MET A 102 1.01 -11.94 -24.06
N ALA A 103 0.00 -11.21 -23.60
CA ALA A 103 -0.47 -9.95 -24.14
C ALA A 103 -0.99 -9.05 -23.02
N ILE A 104 -1.14 -7.75 -23.32
CA ILE A 104 -1.75 -6.77 -22.41
C ILE A 104 -3.13 -6.40 -22.92
N THR A 105 -4.11 -6.30 -22.02
CA THR A 105 -5.49 -5.95 -22.35
C THR A 105 -5.69 -4.46 -22.62
N ASP A 106 -6.53 -4.16 -23.59
CA ASP A 106 -6.99 -2.81 -23.92
C ASP A 106 -8.11 -2.31 -22.98
N ALA A 107 -8.66 -1.12 -23.24
CA ALA A 107 -9.75 -0.53 -22.45
C ALA A 107 -11.08 -1.29 -22.53
N ASN A 108 -11.21 -2.31 -23.39
CA ASN A 108 -12.36 -3.21 -23.45
C ASN A 108 -12.06 -4.57 -22.79
N GLY A 109 -10.94 -4.68 -22.06
CA GLY A 109 -10.43 -5.95 -21.53
C GLY A 109 -9.88 -6.90 -22.59
N SER A 110 -9.79 -6.48 -23.85
CA SER A 110 -9.46 -7.35 -24.98
C SER A 110 -7.96 -7.45 -25.23
N ALA A 111 -7.46 -8.66 -25.52
CA ALA A 111 -6.08 -8.89 -25.93
C ALA A 111 -5.98 -10.01 -26.97
N THR A 112 -4.89 -10.02 -27.75
CA THR A 112 -4.56 -11.12 -28.67
C THR A 112 -3.18 -11.68 -28.32
N ILE A 113 -3.14 -12.94 -27.86
CA ILE A 113 -1.90 -13.64 -27.53
C ILE A 113 -1.41 -14.39 -28.78
N ASN A 114 -0.22 -14.03 -29.25
CA ASN A 114 0.45 -14.71 -30.35
C ASN A 114 1.10 -16.00 -29.84
N LEU A 115 0.62 -17.15 -30.32
CA LEU A 115 1.05 -18.46 -29.85
C LEU A 115 2.29 -18.97 -30.61
N ASN A 116 3.28 -19.45 -29.85
CA ASN A 116 4.42 -20.23 -30.36
C ASN A 116 4.06 -21.71 -30.53
N ASN A 117 3.11 -22.23 -29.74
CA ASN A 117 2.64 -23.61 -29.79
C ASN A 117 1.10 -23.70 -29.71
N THR A 118 0.51 -24.74 -30.30
CA THR A 118 -0.94 -25.01 -30.18
C THR A 118 -1.35 -25.18 -28.72
N ILE A 119 -2.53 -24.66 -28.37
CA ILE A 119 -3.19 -24.87 -27.08
C ILE A 119 -4.11 -26.09 -27.10
N ASN A 120 -4.57 -26.50 -25.92
CA ASN A 120 -5.60 -27.53 -25.70
C ASN A 120 -6.26 -27.28 -24.34
N ASP A 121 -7.34 -28.00 -24.03
CA ASP A 121 -8.19 -27.77 -22.85
C ASP A 121 -7.49 -28.04 -21.49
N ASN A 122 -6.30 -28.66 -21.47
CA ASN A 122 -5.54 -28.86 -20.23
C ASN A 122 -4.63 -27.68 -19.85
N LEU A 123 -4.50 -26.67 -20.73
CA LEU A 123 -3.78 -25.43 -20.46
C LEU A 123 -4.75 -24.35 -20.02
N LYS A 124 -4.25 -23.33 -19.32
CA LYS A 124 -5.06 -22.20 -18.86
C LYS A 124 -4.60 -20.89 -19.51
N VAL A 125 -5.52 -19.94 -19.64
CA VAL A 125 -5.15 -18.52 -19.72
C VAL A 125 -5.34 -17.92 -18.34
N VAL A 126 -4.35 -17.16 -17.90
CA VAL A 126 -4.32 -16.49 -16.59
C VAL A 126 -4.24 -14.99 -16.82
N ILE A 127 -5.03 -14.22 -16.06
CA ILE A 127 -5.04 -12.77 -16.04
C ILE A 127 -4.49 -12.31 -14.69
N ASN A 128 -3.36 -11.61 -14.70
CA ASN A 128 -2.78 -10.98 -13.52
C ASN A 128 -2.82 -9.45 -13.60
N SER A 129 -3.01 -8.80 -12.45
CA SER A 129 -2.87 -7.34 -12.33
C SER A 129 -1.42 -6.88 -12.51
N ILE A 130 -1.24 -5.78 -13.22
CA ILE A 130 -0.01 -4.98 -13.32
C ILE A 130 -0.09 -3.83 -12.31
N ARG A 131 1.02 -3.49 -11.64
CA ARG A 131 1.16 -2.33 -10.76
C ARG A 131 1.89 -1.17 -11.47
N VAL A 132 1.73 0.04 -10.93
CA VAL A 132 2.49 1.21 -11.42
C VAL A 132 3.98 0.99 -11.16
N GLY A 133 4.80 1.13 -12.20
CA GLY A 133 6.24 0.91 -12.15
C GLY A 133 6.69 -0.50 -12.52
N ASP A 134 5.78 -1.46 -12.69
CA ASP A 134 6.12 -2.80 -13.18
C ASP A 134 6.80 -2.73 -14.55
N ILE A 135 7.74 -3.64 -14.79
CA ILE A 135 8.51 -3.73 -16.04
C ILE A 135 8.24 -5.09 -16.67
N ILE A 136 7.57 -5.10 -17.82
CA ILE A 136 7.30 -6.32 -18.59
C ILE A 136 7.95 -6.17 -19.96
N GLY A 137 8.89 -7.07 -20.27
CA GLY A 137 9.78 -6.93 -21.42
C GLY A 137 10.61 -5.65 -21.29
N ASN A 138 10.42 -4.72 -22.25
CA ASN A 138 11.10 -3.42 -22.27
C ASN A 138 10.16 -2.25 -21.93
N THR A 139 8.94 -2.54 -21.43
CA THR A 139 7.92 -1.53 -21.13
C THR A 139 7.78 -1.38 -19.62
N THR A 140 8.01 -0.17 -19.11
CA THR A 140 7.63 0.23 -17.74
C THR A 140 6.21 0.79 -17.77
N PHE A 141 5.33 0.29 -16.91
CA PHE A 141 3.91 0.67 -16.90
C PHE A 141 3.68 1.90 -16.01
N SER A 142 3.24 3.01 -16.63
CA SER A 142 2.90 4.25 -15.93
C SER A 142 1.53 4.22 -15.23
N SER A 143 0.76 3.16 -15.45
CA SER A 143 -0.56 2.91 -14.89
C SER A 143 -0.70 1.41 -14.67
N GLY A 144 -1.20 0.98 -13.51
CA GLY A 144 -1.52 -0.42 -13.27
C GLY A 144 -2.75 -0.90 -14.04
N THR A 145 -3.22 -2.10 -13.71
CA THR A 145 -4.51 -2.61 -14.18
C THR A 145 -5.66 -1.78 -13.62
N ILE A 146 -6.62 -1.44 -14.46
CA ILE A 146 -7.78 -0.61 -14.12
C ILE A 146 -9.06 -1.38 -14.44
N ASP A 147 -9.96 -1.46 -13.47
CA ASP A 147 -11.36 -1.82 -13.73
C ASP A 147 -12.03 -0.59 -14.39
N THR A 148 -12.41 -0.72 -15.66
CA THR A 148 -12.88 0.45 -16.44
C THR A 148 -14.29 0.93 -16.10
N VAL A 149 -15.03 0.18 -15.28
CA VAL A 149 -16.36 0.57 -14.81
C VAL A 149 -16.24 1.42 -13.54
N THR A 150 -15.36 1.02 -12.63
CA THR A 150 -15.05 1.80 -11.42
C THR A 150 -14.09 2.97 -11.67
N GLY A 151 -13.23 2.86 -12.70
CA GLY A 151 -12.12 3.76 -12.94
C GLY A 151 -10.93 3.57 -11.98
N ASN A 152 -10.99 2.60 -11.08
CA ASN A 152 -10.00 2.37 -10.04
C ASN A 152 -8.94 1.35 -10.45
N ALA A 153 -7.74 1.52 -9.92
CA ALA A 153 -6.67 0.52 -10.06
C ALA A 153 -7.01 -0.73 -9.24
N ILE A 154 -6.74 -1.91 -9.81
CA ILE A 154 -6.91 -3.19 -9.13
C ILE A 154 -5.58 -3.95 -9.09
N GLU A 155 -5.07 -4.14 -7.88
CA GLU A 155 -3.88 -4.95 -7.62
C GLU A 155 -4.28 -6.35 -7.16
N ASN A 156 -3.32 -7.29 -7.18
CA ASN A 156 -3.48 -8.65 -6.65
C ASN A 156 -4.62 -9.45 -7.31
N LEU A 157 -5.05 -9.07 -8.50
CA LEU A 157 -6.08 -9.81 -9.23
C LEU A 157 -5.45 -11.03 -9.91
N ILE A 158 -6.11 -12.19 -9.77
CA ILE A 158 -5.86 -13.39 -10.57
C ILE A 158 -7.22 -13.87 -11.09
N LEU A 159 -7.34 -14.05 -12.41
CA LEU A 159 -8.46 -14.76 -13.05
C LEU A 159 -7.91 -15.87 -13.94
N LYS A 160 -8.69 -16.93 -14.14
CA LYS A 160 -8.30 -18.09 -14.95
C LYS A 160 -9.44 -18.53 -15.89
N ALA A 161 -9.08 -19.18 -16.99
CA ALA A 161 -10.00 -19.91 -17.85
C ALA A 161 -9.25 -21.08 -18.52
N PRO A 162 -9.93 -22.15 -18.98
CA PRO A 162 -9.33 -23.07 -19.95
C PRO A 162 -8.84 -22.28 -21.16
N ALA A 163 -7.66 -22.61 -21.71
CA ALA A 163 -7.02 -21.80 -22.74
C ALA A 163 -7.79 -21.70 -24.07
N THR A 164 -8.79 -22.57 -24.26
CA THR A 164 -9.72 -22.57 -25.40
C THR A 164 -10.90 -21.60 -25.26
N TYR A 165 -11.05 -20.94 -24.10
CA TYR A 165 -12.10 -19.95 -23.83
C TYR A 165 -11.65 -18.55 -24.32
N THR A 166 -12.60 -17.71 -24.75
CA THR A 166 -12.33 -16.35 -25.25
C THR A 166 -12.68 -15.25 -24.24
N VAL A 167 -13.33 -15.58 -23.12
CA VAL A 167 -13.59 -14.66 -22.02
C VAL A 167 -13.02 -15.25 -20.74
N VAL A 168 -12.42 -14.41 -19.89
CA VAL A 168 -11.81 -14.81 -18.62
C VAL A 168 -12.42 -13.99 -17.48
N THR A 169 -13.12 -14.66 -16.57
CA THR A 169 -13.94 -14.07 -15.50
C THR A 169 -13.80 -14.84 -14.19
N PRO A 170 -14.32 -14.33 -13.05
CA PRO A 170 -14.44 -15.11 -11.82
C PRO A 170 -15.24 -16.43 -12.01
N ILE A 171 -16.21 -16.47 -12.92
CA ILE A 171 -16.95 -17.71 -13.26
C ILE A 171 -16.05 -18.71 -14.00
N THR A 172 -15.34 -18.27 -15.04
CA THR A 172 -14.43 -19.17 -15.77
C THR A 172 -13.27 -19.64 -14.89
N THR A 173 -12.93 -18.86 -13.86
CA THR A 173 -11.92 -19.20 -12.86
C THR A 173 -12.37 -20.41 -12.03
N VAL A 174 -13.65 -20.45 -11.63
CA VAL A 174 -14.26 -21.64 -11.01
C VAL A 174 -14.28 -22.81 -12.01
N VAL A 175 -14.71 -22.60 -13.26
CA VAL A 175 -14.69 -23.66 -14.30
C VAL A 175 -13.29 -24.26 -14.49
N ALA A 176 -12.25 -23.43 -14.51
CA ALA A 176 -10.86 -23.84 -14.71
C ALA A 176 -10.23 -24.62 -13.54
N GLU A 177 -10.82 -24.56 -12.34
CA GLU A 177 -10.29 -25.25 -11.16
C GLU A 177 -11.20 -26.37 -10.62
N THR A 178 -12.49 -26.39 -10.95
CA THR A 178 -13.36 -27.56 -10.68
C THR A 178 -13.08 -28.72 -11.62
N GLN A 179 -13.38 -29.94 -11.18
CA GLN A 179 -13.43 -31.15 -12.02
C GLN A 179 -14.84 -31.39 -12.63
N LEU A 180 -15.68 -30.35 -12.69
CA LEU A 180 -17.05 -30.41 -13.19
C LEU A 180 -17.11 -30.04 -14.69
N SER A 181 -18.16 -30.49 -15.39
CA SER A 181 -18.47 -29.96 -16.72
C SER A 181 -19.03 -28.53 -16.62
N GLU A 182 -18.83 -27.72 -17.67
CA GLU A 182 -19.37 -26.35 -17.74
C GLU A 182 -20.87 -26.31 -17.45
N ASP A 183 -21.66 -27.20 -18.05
CA ASP A 183 -23.11 -27.29 -17.79
C ASP A 183 -23.43 -27.54 -16.31
N LYS A 184 -22.60 -28.31 -15.60
CA LYS A 184 -22.80 -28.56 -14.18
C LYS A 184 -22.37 -27.35 -13.33
N VAL A 185 -21.31 -26.65 -13.72
CA VAL A 185 -20.94 -25.38 -13.08
C VAL A 185 -22.05 -24.34 -13.28
N LYS A 186 -22.61 -24.19 -14.49
CA LYS A 186 -23.79 -23.33 -14.74
C LYS A 186 -24.97 -23.67 -13.85
N GLU A 187 -25.36 -24.95 -13.80
CA GLU A 187 -26.48 -25.42 -12.99
C GLU A 187 -26.31 -25.05 -11.50
N ILE A 188 -25.11 -25.29 -10.95
CA ILE A 188 -24.80 -25.12 -9.53
C ILE A 188 -24.57 -23.66 -9.15
N LEU A 189 -23.94 -22.85 -10.01
CA LEU A 189 -23.85 -21.40 -9.84
C LEU A 189 -25.15 -20.66 -10.16
N GLY A 190 -26.17 -21.37 -10.64
CA GLY A 190 -27.48 -20.81 -10.95
C GLY A 190 -27.56 -19.95 -12.21
N LEU A 191 -26.55 -20.03 -13.08
CA LEU A 191 -26.47 -19.31 -14.36
C LEU A 191 -27.53 -19.81 -15.36
N PRO A 192 -27.91 -18.99 -16.37
CA PRO A 192 -28.83 -19.43 -17.42
C PRO A 192 -28.28 -20.63 -18.19
N SER A 193 -29.13 -21.62 -18.47
CA SER A 193 -28.71 -22.90 -19.08
C SER A 193 -28.11 -22.74 -20.48
N ASP A 194 -28.62 -21.76 -21.23
CA ASP A 194 -28.24 -21.38 -22.59
C ASP A 194 -27.05 -20.41 -22.66
N MET A 195 -26.51 -19.98 -21.51
CA MET A 195 -25.28 -19.20 -21.45
C MET A 195 -24.09 -20.05 -21.98
N ASP A 196 -23.31 -19.45 -22.87
CA ASP A 196 -22.01 -19.96 -23.33
C ASP A 196 -20.92 -19.38 -22.42
N VAL A 197 -20.46 -20.13 -21.42
CA VAL A 197 -19.51 -19.59 -20.42
C VAL A 197 -18.13 -19.33 -21.05
N ALA A 198 -17.80 -20.01 -22.14
CA ALA A 198 -16.53 -19.85 -22.83
C ALA A 198 -16.41 -18.53 -23.61
N ASN A 199 -17.53 -17.96 -24.07
CA ASN A 199 -17.53 -16.81 -24.97
C ASN A 199 -18.44 -15.64 -24.54
N PHE A 200 -19.26 -15.79 -23.50
CA PHE A 200 -20.20 -14.74 -23.09
C PHE A 200 -19.51 -13.59 -22.33
N ASN A 201 -19.45 -12.41 -22.96
CA ASN A 201 -18.99 -11.17 -22.34
C ASN A 201 -20.20 -10.33 -21.84
N PRO A 202 -20.42 -10.19 -20.51
CA PRO A 202 -21.53 -9.40 -19.97
C PRO A 202 -21.42 -7.89 -20.26
N TYR A 203 -20.26 -7.38 -20.68
CA TYR A 203 -20.07 -5.96 -21.02
C TYR A 203 -20.15 -5.65 -22.52
N LYS A 204 -20.44 -6.63 -23.37
CA LYS A 204 -20.58 -6.40 -24.82
C LYS A 204 -21.64 -5.33 -25.13
N GLU A 205 -21.42 -4.59 -26.21
CA GLU A 205 -22.39 -3.62 -26.72
C GLU A 205 -23.58 -4.30 -27.43
N ASN A 206 -24.68 -3.57 -27.57
CA ASN A 206 -25.86 -3.96 -28.39
C ASN A 206 -26.49 -5.31 -28.01
N LYS A 207 -26.67 -5.57 -26.70
CA LYS A 207 -27.35 -6.77 -26.20
C LYS A 207 -28.83 -6.81 -26.58
N THR A 208 -29.39 -8.03 -26.65
CA THR A 208 -30.85 -8.22 -26.59
C THR A 208 -31.36 -8.11 -25.14
N ALA A 209 -32.68 -8.04 -24.97
CA ALA A 209 -33.29 -7.99 -23.62
C ALA A 209 -33.00 -9.26 -22.81
N GLU A 210 -32.95 -10.42 -23.47
CA GLU A 210 -32.58 -11.70 -22.88
C GLU A 210 -31.10 -11.71 -22.47
N GLU A 211 -30.23 -11.13 -23.30
CA GLU A 211 -28.80 -11.01 -23.02
C GLU A 211 -28.48 -10.03 -21.89
N GLU A 212 -29.29 -8.99 -21.65
CA GLU A 212 -29.16 -8.15 -20.46
C GLU A 212 -29.50 -8.91 -19.16
N ILE A 213 -30.50 -9.80 -19.20
CA ILE A 213 -30.84 -10.67 -18.06
C ILE A 213 -29.70 -11.67 -17.79
N THR A 214 -29.14 -12.28 -18.84
CA THR A 214 -27.97 -13.16 -18.74
C THR A 214 -26.73 -12.41 -18.26
N ALA A 215 -26.52 -11.16 -18.71
CA ALA A 215 -25.41 -10.32 -18.27
C ALA A 215 -25.52 -9.95 -16.78
N LEU A 216 -26.71 -9.56 -16.31
CA LEU A 216 -26.96 -9.31 -14.89
C LEU A 216 -26.72 -10.56 -14.04
N THR A 217 -27.25 -11.71 -14.47
CA THR A 217 -27.10 -12.97 -13.72
C THR A 217 -25.62 -13.38 -13.63
N ALA A 218 -24.88 -13.28 -14.75
CA ALA A 218 -23.46 -13.58 -14.79
C ALA A 218 -22.62 -12.61 -13.94
N GLU A 219 -22.87 -11.31 -14.04
CA GLU A 219 -22.07 -10.32 -13.31
C GLU A 219 -22.33 -10.35 -11.80
N LYS A 220 -23.57 -10.59 -11.37
CA LYS A 220 -23.89 -10.80 -9.95
C LYS A 220 -23.10 -11.96 -9.35
N VAL A 221 -23.09 -13.11 -10.03
CA VAL A 221 -22.31 -14.30 -9.61
C VAL A 221 -20.81 -14.00 -9.65
N ALA A 222 -20.31 -13.34 -10.69
CA ALA A 222 -18.90 -12.98 -10.82
C ALA A 222 -18.43 -12.02 -9.72
N LEU A 223 -19.25 -11.03 -9.37
CA LEU A 223 -18.95 -10.03 -8.34
C LEU A 223 -19.02 -10.61 -6.92
N GLN A 224 -19.97 -11.52 -6.65
CA GLN A 224 -20.00 -12.27 -5.39
C GLN A 224 -18.80 -13.22 -5.23
N LEU A 225 -18.43 -13.93 -6.30
CA LEU A 225 -17.22 -14.76 -6.34
C LEU A 225 -15.96 -13.92 -6.09
N HIS A 226 -15.80 -12.81 -6.82
CA HIS A 226 -14.67 -11.90 -6.65
C HIS A 226 -14.59 -11.37 -5.22
N THR A 227 -15.66 -10.77 -4.70
CA THR A 227 -15.73 -10.21 -3.33
C THR A 227 -15.30 -11.24 -2.29
N THR A 228 -15.85 -12.45 -2.39
CA THR A 228 -15.55 -13.55 -1.45
C THR A 228 -14.08 -13.94 -1.53
N ILE A 229 -13.54 -14.19 -2.73
CA ILE A 229 -12.16 -14.63 -2.94
C ILE A 229 -11.17 -13.52 -2.58
N SER A 230 -11.36 -12.29 -3.07
CA SER A 230 -10.40 -11.19 -2.90
C SER A 230 -10.28 -10.74 -1.46
N THR A 231 -11.38 -10.75 -0.70
CA THR A 231 -11.38 -10.38 0.72
C THR A 231 -10.67 -11.44 1.57
N ILE A 232 -10.87 -12.72 1.27
CA ILE A 232 -10.17 -13.83 1.93
C ILE A 232 -8.66 -13.83 1.56
N GLN A 233 -8.36 -13.64 0.28
CA GLN A 233 -7.00 -13.51 -0.25
C GLN A 233 -6.25 -12.35 0.39
N ALA A 234 -6.89 -11.19 0.55
CA ALA A 234 -6.30 -10.03 1.22
C ALA A 234 -5.80 -10.39 2.62
N SER A 235 -6.60 -11.09 3.43
CA SER A 235 -6.18 -11.59 4.75
C SER A 235 -4.91 -12.42 4.65
N GLY A 236 -4.87 -13.39 3.72
CA GLY A 236 -3.72 -14.26 3.50
C GLY A 236 -2.43 -13.52 3.14
N VAL A 237 -2.52 -12.56 2.21
CA VAL A 237 -1.37 -11.75 1.78
C VAL A 237 -0.83 -10.91 2.94
N SER A 238 -1.69 -10.17 3.66
CA SER A 238 -1.27 -9.43 4.86
C SER A 238 -0.80 -10.32 6.01
N GLY A 239 -1.24 -11.58 6.03
CA GLY A 239 -0.76 -12.63 6.93
C GLY A 239 0.70 -13.00 6.68
N GLY A 240 1.19 -12.89 5.44
CA GLY A 240 2.56 -13.23 5.03
C GLY A 240 2.66 -14.22 3.85
N LEU A 241 1.53 -14.64 3.28
CA LEU A 241 1.52 -15.46 2.08
C LEU A 241 1.80 -14.64 0.82
N ASP A 242 2.35 -15.29 -0.20
CA ASP A 242 2.45 -14.66 -1.52
C ASP A 242 1.05 -14.60 -2.16
N ASN A 243 0.89 -13.71 -3.14
CA ASN A 243 -0.41 -13.43 -3.75
C ASN A 243 -1.11 -14.70 -4.27
N ASP A 244 -0.34 -15.53 -4.97
CA ASP A 244 -0.83 -16.74 -5.64
C ASP A 244 -1.13 -17.85 -4.61
N GLU A 245 -0.39 -17.90 -3.50
CA GLU A 245 -0.63 -18.83 -2.38
C GLU A 245 -1.95 -18.52 -1.67
N ALA A 246 -2.18 -17.23 -1.37
CA ALA A 246 -3.39 -16.74 -0.71
C ALA A 246 -4.63 -16.88 -1.61
N PHE A 247 -4.50 -16.52 -2.89
CA PHE A 247 -5.56 -16.70 -3.88
C PHE A 247 -5.93 -18.17 -4.05
N SER A 248 -4.94 -19.05 -4.20
CA SER A 248 -5.18 -20.48 -4.37
C SER A 248 -5.91 -21.07 -3.15
N ALA A 249 -5.52 -20.71 -1.92
CA ALA A 249 -6.20 -21.17 -0.71
C ALA A 249 -7.65 -20.66 -0.61
N ALA A 250 -7.93 -19.42 -1.02
CA ALA A 250 -9.28 -18.87 -1.06
C ALA A 250 -10.16 -19.57 -2.11
N LEU A 251 -9.64 -19.69 -3.34
CA LEU A 251 -10.35 -20.30 -4.48
C LEU A 251 -10.61 -21.80 -4.28
N GLU A 252 -9.67 -22.55 -3.70
CA GLU A 252 -9.81 -23.98 -3.44
C GLU A 252 -11.04 -24.29 -2.56
N THR A 253 -11.35 -23.44 -1.58
CA THR A 253 -12.54 -23.65 -0.73
C THR A 253 -13.86 -23.31 -1.43
N VAL A 254 -13.85 -22.32 -2.33
CA VAL A 254 -15.00 -22.00 -3.19
C VAL A 254 -15.26 -23.17 -4.14
N VAL A 255 -14.21 -23.72 -4.76
CA VAL A 255 -14.27 -24.93 -5.60
C VAL A 255 -14.80 -26.13 -4.82
N GLU A 256 -14.26 -26.41 -3.62
CA GLU A 256 -14.75 -27.47 -2.73
C GLU A 256 -16.25 -27.32 -2.42
N VAL A 257 -16.74 -26.10 -2.16
CA VAL A 257 -18.16 -25.86 -1.91
C VAL A 257 -19.01 -26.12 -3.15
N VAL A 258 -18.57 -25.66 -4.33
CA VAL A 258 -19.25 -25.90 -5.61
C VAL A 258 -19.32 -27.41 -5.93
N GLU A 259 -18.22 -28.14 -5.78
CA GLU A 259 -18.18 -29.60 -6.01
C GLU A 259 -19.02 -30.38 -5.00
N ASN A 260 -18.97 -30.03 -3.71
CA ASN A 260 -19.80 -30.67 -2.69
C ASN A 260 -21.30 -30.43 -2.92
N LYS A 261 -21.68 -29.24 -3.39
CA LYS A 261 -23.07 -28.91 -3.73
C LYS A 261 -23.53 -29.56 -5.03
N SER A 262 -22.62 -29.72 -6.00
CA SER A 262 -22.83 -30.52 -7.22
C SER A 262 -23.21 -31.97 -6.90
N ASN A 263 -22.48 -32.62 -5.97
CA ASN A 263 -22.73 -34.00 -5.55
C ASN A 263 -24.14 -34.26 -4.98
N ILE A 264 -24.84 -33.21 -4.51
CA ILE A 264 -26.21 -33.27 -3.98
C ILE A 264 -27.23 -32.48 -4.82
N ASN A 265 -26.85 -32.02 -6.03
CA ASN A 265 -27.67 -31.22 -6.94
C ASN A 265 -28.32 -29.99 -6.27
N GLN A 266 -27.56 -29.28 -5.45
CA GLN A 266 -27.98 -28.01 -4.83
C GLN A 266 -27.24 -26.84 -5.46
N LYS A 267 -27.92 -25.72 -5.67
CA LYS A 267 -27.26 -24.47 -6.05
C LYS A 267 -26.37 -23.95 -4.93
N VAL A 268 -25.31 -23.26 -5.31
CA VAL A 268 -24.52 -22.38 -4.43
C VAL A 268 -25.10 -20.98 -4.55
N ASP A 269 -25.41 -20.39 -3.40
CA ASP A 269 -25.82 -18.99 -3.27
C ASP A 269 -24.75 -18.32 -2.40
N PHE A 270 -24.00 -17.38 -2.97
CA PHE A 270 -22.91 -16.69 -2.28
C PHE A 270 -23.40 -15.51 -1.42
N ALA A 271 -24.68 -15.13 -1.47
CA ALA A 271 -25.29 -14.25 -0.46
C ALA A 271 -25.76 -15.05 0.78
N ASN A 272 -25.80 -16.39 0.71
CA ASN A 272 -26.25 -17.22 1.82
C ASN A 272 -25.21 -17.28 2.95
N ASN A 273 -25.56 -16.75 4.13
CA ASN A 273 -24.68 -16.74 5.30
C ASN A 273 -24.08 -18.10 5.66
N ALA A 274 -24.80 -19.22 5.53
CA ALA A 274 -24.27 -20.54 5.86
C ALA A 274 -23.22 -21.04 4.83
N ILE A 275 -23.32 -20.58 3.59
CA ILE A 275 -22.31 -20.83 2.55
C ILE A 275 -21.07 -19.97 2.80
N ILE A 276 -21.26 -18.69 3.12
CA ILE A 276 -20.18 -17.77 3.46
C ILE A 276 -19.44 -18.27 4.73
N ASP A 277 -20.17 -18.65 5.79
CA ASP A 277 -19.63 -19.28 7.00
C ASP A 277 -18.73 -20.49 6.67
N GLN A 278 -19.19 -21.37 5.77
CA GLN A 278 -18.45 -22.55 5.34
C GLN A 278 -17.15 -22.17 4.60
N ILE A 279 -17.23 -21.29 3.60
CA ILE A 279 -16.09 -20.84 2.79
C ILE A 279 -15.04 -20.16 3.67
N VAL A 280 -15.46 -19.23 4.53
CA VAL A 280 -14.58 -18.46 5.42
C VAL A 280 -13.90 -19.37 6.45
N SER A 281 -14.62 -20.33 7.04
CA SER A 281 -14.06 -21.28 8.01
C SER A 281 -13.04 -22.24 7.39
N SER A 282 -13.34 -22.78 6.21
CA SER A 282 -12.40 -23.61 5.45
C SER A 282 -11.19 -22.79 5.00
N SER A 283 -11.38 -21.54 4.58
CA SER A 283 -10.30 -20.67 4.10
C SER A 283 -9.35 -20.29 5.23
N SER A 284 -9.87 -19.93 6.40
CA SER A 284 -9.08 -19.73 7.62
C SER A 284 -8.19 -20.95 7.88
N SER A 285 -8.73 -22.16 7.76
CA SER A 285 -7.99 -23.40 7.96
C SER A 285 -6.88 -23.61 6.92
N LYS A 286 -7.14 -23.42 5.62
CA LYS A 286 -6.14 -23.58 4.54
C LYS A 286 -5.05 -22.49 4.58
N LEU A 287 -5.43 -21.23 4.82
CA LEU A 287 -4.49 -20.11 4.95
C LEU A 287 -3.57 -20.31 6.16
N LYS A 288 -4.12 -20.76 7.29
CA LYS A 288 -3.32 -21.16 8.46
C LYS A 288 -2.36 -22.30 8.14
N GLN A 289 -2.78 -23.31 7.38
CA GLN A 289 -1.89 -24.40 6.98
C GLN A 289 -0.70 -23.85 6.17
N LYS A 290 -0.95 -23.05 5.13
CA LYS A 290 0.11 -22.48 4.29
C LYS A 290 1.08 -21.59 5.07
N LEU A 291 0.59 -20.77 6.02
CA LEU A 291 1.46 -19.95 6.87
C LEU A 291 2.39 -20.82 7.75
N ASN A 292 1.87 -21.91 8.32
CA ASN A 292 2.70 -22.88 9.07
C ASN A 292 3.72 -23.65 8.19
N GLU A 293 3.54 -23.67 6.87
CA GLU A 293 4.47 -24.30 5.92
C GLU A 293 5.59 -23.34 5.47
N LYS A 294 5.48 -22.03 5.75
CA LYS A 294 6.36 -20.97 5.25
C LYS A 294 7.36 -20.42 6.26
N ASP A 295 6.99 -20.35 7.54
CA ASP A 295 7.80 -19.77 8.62
C ASP A 295 8.65 -20.82 9.37
N ASP A 296 9.95 -20.54 9.55
CA ASP A 296 10.83 -21.25 10.50
C ASP A 296 10.82 -20.61 11.91
N ASP A 297 10.22 -19.41 12.10
CA ASP A 297 10.08 -18.72 13.40
C ASP A 297 8.69 -18.90 14.02
N THR A 298 8.64 -19.63 15.13
CA THR A 298 7.40 -19.97 15.84
C THR A 298 6.66 -18.80 16.45
N LEU A 299 7.32 -17.66 16.72
CA LEU A 299 6.66 -16.48 17.29
C LEU A 299 5.93 -15.68 16.19
N THR A 300 6.61 -15.39 15.08
CA THR A 300 6.04 -14.71 13.92
C THR A 300 4.84 -15.48 13.36
N SER A 301 4.93 -16.81 13.22
CA SER A 301 3.79 -17.63 12.79
C SER A 301 2.59 -17.48 13.73
N SER A 302 2.80 -17.54 15.04
CA SER A 302 1.72 -17.45 16.03
C SER A 302 0.96 -16.13 15.92
N LEU A 303 1.67 -15.01 15.73
CA LEU A 303 1.05 -13.70 15.51
C LEU A 303 0.29 -13.63 14.18
N ASN A 304 0.89 -14.11 13.08
CA ASN A 304 0.27 -14.17 11.76
C ASN A 304 -1.04 -14.98 11.77
N LEU A 305 -1.03 -16.15 12.42
CA LEU A 305 -2.17 -17.08 12.48
C LEU A 305 -3.34 -16.56 13.32
N ASN A 306 -3.04 -15.93 14.46
CA ASN A 306 -4.06 -15.33 15.34
C ASN A 306 -4.71 -14.11 14.67
N ALA A 307 -3.90 -13.23 14.07
CA ALA A 307 -4.41 -12.05 13.40
C ALA A 307 -5.30 -12.38 12.20
N LEU A 308 -4.89 -13.35 11.40
CA LEU A 308 -5.69 -13.88 10.30
C LEU A 308 -7.05 -14.41 10.79
N GLU A 309 -7.09 -15.16 11.88
CA GLU A 309 -8.35 -15.72 12.43
C GLU A 309 -9.33 -14.66 12.91
N VAL A 310 -8.86 -13.68 13.70
CA VAL A 310 -9.71 -12.62 14.25
C VAL A 310 -10.28 -11.77 13.13
N VAL A 311 -9.45 -11.30 12.21
CA VAL A 311 -9.88 -10.40 11.12
C VAL A 311 -10.77 -11.12 10.14
N LEU A 312 -10.44 -12.35 9.73
CA LEU A 312 -11.23 -13.10 8.76
C LEU A 312 -12.63 -13.47 9.30
N THR A 313 -12.77 -13.68 10.61
CA THR A 313 -14.06 -13.89 11.27
C THR A 313 -14.99 -12.68 11.16
N GLU A 314 -14.43 -11.46 11.24
CA GLU A 314 -15.17 -10.20 11.16
C GLU A 314 -15.37 -9.73 9.71
N ALA A 315 -14.37 -9.94 8.84
CA ALA A 315 -14.42 -9.68 7.39
C ALA A 315 -15.57 -10.42 6.70
N LYS A 316 -15.94 -11.59 7.23
CA LYS A 316 -17.15 -12.33 6.87
C LYS A 316 -18.40 -11.44 6.76
N ASN A 317 -18.58 -10.52 7.70
CA ASN A 317 -19.75 -9.62 7.72
C ASN A 317 -19.74 -8.68 6.52
N GLN A 318 -18.55 -8.24 6.06
CA GLN A 318 -18.40 -7.43 4.85
C GLN A 318 -18.77 -8.24 3.60
N ILE A 319 -18.28 -9.48 3.49
CA ILE A 319 -18.63 -10.41 2.40
C ILE A 319 -20.16 -10.64 2.37
N THR A 320 -20.80 -10.92 3.51
CA THR A 320 -22.26 -11.02 3.63
C THR A 320 -22.98 -9.76 3.15
N ASN A 321 -22.57 -8.59 3.65
CA ASN A 321 -23.23 -7.32 3.31
C ASN A 321 -23.11 -7.03 1.81
N ILE A 322 -21.91 -7.14 1.24
CA ILE A 322 -21.64 -6.86 -0.17
C ILE A 322 -22.36 -7.88 -1.06
N ASN A 323 -22.28 -9.19 -0.77
CA ASN A 323 -22.93 -10.22 -1.58
C ASN A 323 -24.47 -10.10 -1.55
N THR A 324 -25.04 -9.66 -0.42
CA THR A 324 -26.47 -9.34 -0.28
C THR A 324 -26.86 -8.11 -1.11
N SER A 325 -26.06 -7.04 -1.06
CA SER A 325 -26.26 -5.86 -1.90
C SER A 325 -26.12 -6.18 -3.40
N THR A 326 -25.18 -7.06 -3.78
CA THR A 326 -25.09 -7.61 -5.14
C THR A 326 -26.36 -8.37 -5.53
N ASP A 327 -26.94 -9.14 -4.62
CA ASP A 327 -28.17 -9.89 -4.93
C ASP A 327 -29.41 -9.00 -5.08
N ALA A 328 -29.42 -7.83 -4.42
CA ALA A 328 -30.50 -6.85 -4.54
C ALA A 328 -30.55 -6.11 -5.90
N ILE A 329 -29.51 -6.19 -6.74
CA ILE A 329 -29.48 -5.52 -8.06
C ILE A 329 -30.49 -6.16 -9.01
N GLU A 330 -31.42 -5.35 -9.53
CA GLU A 330 -32.50 -5.77 -10.44
C GLU A 330 -32.22 -5.52 -11.93
N SER A 331 -31.19 -4.74 -12.29
CA SER A 331 -30.89 -4.37 -13.68
C SER A 331 -29.38 -4.30 -13.97
N PHE A 332 -28.97 -4.47 -15.24
CA PHE A 332 -27.57 -4.32 -15.65
C PHE A 332 -27.16 -2.84 -15.79
N ASP A 333 -27.20 -2.08 -14.69
CA ASP A 333 -26.64 -0.72 -14.64
C ASP A 333 -25.16 -0.78 -14.27
N ARG A 334 -24.29 -0.31 -15.19
CA ARG A 334 -22.83 -0.29 -14.97
C ARG A 334 -22.42 0.53 -13.75
N ASN A 335 -23.15 1.60 -13.40
CA ASN A 335 -22.84 2.44 -12.25
C ASN A 335 -23.23 1.74 -10.94
N GLU A 336 -24.36 1.04 -10.92
CA GLU A 336 -24.81 0.27 -9.75
C GLU A 336 -23.85 -0.89 -9.46
N LEU A 337 -23.53 -1.69 -10.49
CA LEU A 337 -22.53 -2.76 -10.41
C LEU A 337 -21.14 -2.21 -10.04
N GLY A 338 -20.74 -1.08 -10.61
CA GLY A 338 -19.49 -0.38 -10.27
C GLY A 338 -19.41 0.12 -8.83
N ASN A 339 -20.53 0.60 -8.27
CA ASN A 339 -20.60 0.97 -6.85
C ASN A 339 -20.36 -0.24 -5.94
N ILE A 340 -20.95 -1.40 -6.25
CA ILE A 340 -20.70 -2.62 -5.48
C ILE A 340 -19.28 -3.17 -5.71
N ALA A 341 -18.72 -3.05 -6.91
CA ALA A 341 -17.31 -3.37 -7.16
C ALA A 341 -16.34 -2.48 -6.35
N ASN A 342 -16.65 -1.20 -6.16
CA ASN A 342 -15.90 -0.31 -5.26
C ASN A 342 -16.01 -0.74 -3.80
N LEU A 343 -17.18 -1.22 -3.35
CA LEU A 343 -17.35 -1.79 -2.01
C LEU A 343 -16.51 -3.07 -1.81
N ALA A 344 -16.38 -3.91 -2.84
CA ALA A 344 -15.53 -5.10 -2.80
C ALA A 344 -14.03 -4.75 -2.66
N GLU A 345 -13.52 -3.78 -3.44
CA GLU A 345 -12.13 -3.33 -3.28
C GLU A 345 -11.91 -2.55 -1.96
N LYS A 346 -12.92 -1.84 -1.43
CA LYS A 346 -12.87 -1.24 -0.08
C LYS A 346 -12.73 -2.32 0.99
N SER A 347 -13.55 -3.37 0.97
CA SER A 347 -13.47 -4.49 1.92
C SER A 347 -12.11 -5.18 1.89
N LYS A 348 -11.59 -5.46 0.68
CA LYS A 348 -10.23 -5.99 0.47
C LYS A 348 -9.15 -5.11 1.12
N LYS A 349 -9.20 -3.78 0.92
CA LYS A 349 -8.27 -2.83 1.53
C LYS A 349 -8.39 -2.81 3.06
N GLU A 350 -9.61 -2.69 3.59
CA GLU A 350 -9.87 -2.69 5.04
C GLU A 350 -9.39 -3.97 5.70
N VAL A 351 -9.52 -5.13 5.04
CA VAL A 351 -9.01 -6.41 5.54
C VAL A 351 -7.49 -6.46 5.58
N THR A 352 -6.80 -5.96 4.55
CA THR A 352 -5.34 -5.83 4.58
C THR A 352 -4.89 -4.93 5.74
N GLU A 353 -5.52 -3.77 5.93
CA GLU A 353 -5.24 -2.87 7.06
C GLU A 353 -5.57 -3.52 8.41
N ALA A 354 -6.67 -4.27 8.50
CA ALA A 354 -7.10 -4.95 9.71
C ALA A 354 -6.12 -6.04 10.14
N VAL A 355 -5.61 -6.88 9.23
CA VAL A 355 -4.61 -7.90 9.58
C VAL A 355 -3.29 -7.25 9.98
N ILE A 356 -2.86 -6.18 9.31
CA ILE A 356 -1.65 -5.43 9.68
C ILE A 356 -1.80 -4.86 11.11
N ALA A 357 -2.93 -4.23 11.39
CA ALA A 357 -3.23 -3.69 12.73
C ALA A 357 -3.30 -4.81 13.78
N GLU A 358 -4.00 -5.90 13.52
CA GLU A 358 -4.15 -7.04 14.43
C GLU A 358 -2.82 -7.76 14.72
N LYS A 359 -1.91 -7.83 13.74
CA LYS A 359 -0.53 -8.32 13.92
C LYS A 359 0.29 -7.40 14.83
N ALA A 360 0.14 -6.08 14.70
CA ALA A 360 0.85 -5.10 15.52
C ALA A 360 0.29 -5.01 16.95
N ILE A 361 -1.03 -5.02 17.09
CA ILE A 361 -1.77 -4.93 18.36
C ILE A 361 -3.01 -5.83 18.27
N PRO A 362 -3.01 -7.00 18.93
CA PRO A 362 -4.18 -7.87 19.00
C PRO A 362 -5.43 -7.16 19.55
N GLY A 363 -6.57 -7.38 18.90
CA GLY A 363 -7.85 -6.71 19.12
C GLY A 363 -8.04 -5.40 18.34
N SER A 364 -7.02 -4.87 17.66
CA SER A 364 -7.11 -3.59 16.95
C SER A 364 -7.62 -3.69 15.50
N GLY A 365 -7.49 -4.85 14.85
CA GLY A 365 -7.90 -5.04 13.46
C GLY A 365 -9.39 -4.80 13.22
N LYS A 366 -10.22 -5.12 14.23
CA LYS A 366 -11.66 -4.86 14.21
C LYS A 366 -12.02 -3.40 13.89
N ALA A 367 -11.20 -2.43 14.32
CA ALA A 367 -11.48 -1.01 14.11
C ALA A 367 -11.24 -0.54 12.66
N LYS A 368 -10.50 -1.31 11.86
CA LYS A 368 -10.21 -1.00 10.44
C LYS A 368 -11.32 -1.50 9.50
N LEU A 369 -12.13 -2.46 9.93
CA LEU A 369 -13.27 -3.00 9.18
C LEU A 369 -14.52 -2.13 9.41
N THR A 370 -14.71 -1.06 8.65
CA THR A 370 -15.85 -0.13 8.87
C THR A 370 -17.17 -0.71 8.35
N MET A 371 -17.12 -1.55 7.32
CA MET A 371 -18.30 -2.05 6.60
C MET A 371 -19.10 -3.17 7.32
N MET A 372 -19.00 -3.29 8.64
CA MET A 372 -19.64 -4.37 9.40
C MET A 372 -21.17 -4.28 9.47
N THR A 373 -21.76 -3.11 9.19
CA THR A 373 -23.22 -2.91 9.27
C THR A 373 -23.84 -2.78 7.88
N SER A 374 -25.02 -3.36 7.69
CA SER A 374 -25.74 -3.47 6.42
C SER A 374 -26.35 -2.15 5.88
N ASN A 375 -25.92 -0.99 6.40
CA ASN A 375 -26.52 0.33 6.14
C ASN A 375 -25.53 1.38 5.57
N GLU A 376 -24.34 1.01 5.08
CA GLU A 376 -23.58 1.93 4.20
C GLU A 376 -24.31 2.01 2.84
N ASN A 377 -25.25 2.95 2.74
CA ASN A 377 -26.10 3.15 1.57
C ASN A 377 -25.28 3.35 0.27
N ILE A 378 -25.72 2.70 -0.80
CA ILE A 378 -25.36 3.07 -2.17
C ILE A 378 -25.69 4.57 -2.36
N PRO A 379 -24.77 5.40 -2.88
CA PRO A 379 -25.08 6.80 -3.18
C PRO A 379 -26.23 6.88 -4.18
N GLU A 380 -27.35 7.47 -3.75
CA GLU A 380 -28.55 7.62 -4.56
C GLU A 380 -28.22 8.44 -5.83
N GLN A 381 -28.65 7.94 -7.00
CA GLN A 381 -28.31 8.57 -8.29
C GLN A 381 -28.73 10.05 -8.31
N ALA A 382 -27.81 10.91 -8.75
CA ALA A 382 -28.07 12.33 -8.98
C ALA A 382 -29.04 12.52 -10.17
N THR A 383 -30.32 12.30 -9.93
CA THR A 383 -31.39 12.60 -10.89
C THR A 383 -31.71 14.09 -10.84
N SER A 384 -31.58 14.76 -11.99
CA SER A 384 -32.10 16.11 -12.13
C SER A 384 -33.62 16.10 -11.97
N THR A 385 -34.21 17.03 -11.21
CA THR A 385 -34.92 18.23 -11.73
C THR A 385 -35.59 19.01 -10.57
N GLN A 386 -35.75 20.32 -10.77
CA GLN A 386 -36.71 21.25 -10.14
C GLN A 386 -36.25 22.11 -8.95
N VAL A 387 -36.34 23.41 -9.25
CA VAL A 387 -36.21 24.61 -8.43
C VAL A 387 -37.51 24.82 -7.62
N GLU A 388 -37.51 25.76 -6.66
CA GLU A 388 -38.62 26.21 -5.80
C GLU A 388 -38.91 25.29 -4.57
N LYS A 389 -39.19 25.80 -3.35
CA LYS A 389 -39.37 27.18 -2.86
C LYS A 389 -39.19 27.24 -1.33
N VAL A 390 -38.70 28.36 -0.79
CA VAL A 390 -38.63 28.64 0.66
C VAL A 390 -40.03 28.87 1.25
N ILE A 391 -40.34 28.35 2.46
CA ILE A 391 -41.00 29.05 3.61
C ILE A 391 -41.42 28.09 4.77
N SER A 392 -40.81 28.34 5.95
CA SER A 392 -41.29 28.27 7.36
C SER A 392 -41.92 27.02 8.03
N THR A 393 -41.43 26.77 9.27
CA THR A 393 -42.14 26.32 10.51
C THR A 393 -42.73 24.89 10.56
N THR A 394 -42.73 24.14 11.68
CA THR A 394 -42.41 24.43 13.10
C THR A 394 -42.03 23.15 13.87
N ASN A 395 -41.25 23.30 14.96
CA ASN A 395 -41.14 22.46 16.17
C ASN A 395 -41.66 21.00 16.18
N SER A 396 -40.77 20.06 16.52
CA SER A 396 -41.04 19.14 17.63
C SER A 396 -39.77 18.92 18.45
N SER A 397 -39.91 18.90 19.77
CA SER A 397 -38.82 18.80 20.74
C SER A 397 -38.80 17.43 21.41
N THR A 398 -37.66 16.76 21.42
CA THR A 398 -37.33 15.79 22.48
C THR A 398 -35.91 16.03 22.97
N SER A 399 -35.83 16.21 24.28
CA SER A 399 -34.64 16.36 25.12
C SER A 399 -33.41 15.56 24.70
N ASP A 400 -32.27 16.25 24.64
CA ASP A 400 -30.97 15.64 24.96
C ASP A 400 -30.24 16.46 26.03
N THR A 401 -29.58 15.73 26.91
CA THR A 401 -28.85 16.24 28.09
C THR A 401 -27.52 16.86 27.64
N PRO A 402 -27.08 18.02 28.17
CA PRO A 402 -25.86 18.67 27.69
C PRO A 402 -24.62 17.88 28.11
N SER A 403 -23.97 17.22 27.15
CA SER A 403 -22.57 16.78 27.29
C SER A 403 -21.66 17.94 26.92
N SER A 404 -20.92 18.44 27.91
CA SER A 404 -19.94 19.50 27.72
C SER A 404 -18.55 18.91 27.48
N ASP A 405 -18.15 18.77 26.22
CA ASP A 405 -16.75 18.97 25.85
C ASP A 405 -16.62 19.26 24.34
N SER A 406 -16.21 20.48 24.01
CA SER A 406 -15.90 20.90 22.64
C SER A 406 -14.65 21.77 22.66
N SER A 407 -13.49 21.12 22.79
CA SER A 407 -12.24 21.71 22.33
C SER A 407 -12.32 21.85 20.80
N SER A 408 -12.26 23.08 20.30
CA SER A 408 -12.30 23.34 18.85
C SER A 408 -10.98 22.88 18.22
N LYS A 409 -11.05 22.01 17.20
CA LYS A 409 -9.88 21.48 16.48
C LYS A 409 -8.97 22.59 15.95
N LEU A 410 -7.66 22.31 15.92
CA LEU A 410 -6.66 23.24 15.39
C LEU A 410 -6.68 23.22 13.85
N LYS A 411 -6.75 24.38 13.19
CA LYS A 411 -6.92 24.40 11.73
C LYS A 411 -5.59 24.39 10.96
N ILE A 412 -5.52 23.59 9.90
CA ILE A 412 -4.41 23.59 8.93
C ILE A 412 -4.94 24.09 7.58
N LEU A 413 -4.33 25.13 7.03
CA LEU A 413 -4.63 25.65 5.69
C LEU A 413 -3.88 24.82 4.65
N VAL A 414 -4.57 24.25 3.66
CA VAL A 414 -3.99 23.30 2.71
C VAL A 414 -4.01 23.83 1.27
N LEU A 415 -2.84 23.82 0.62
CA LEU A 415 -2.61 24.29 -0.75
C LEU A 415 -2.21 23.13 -1.68
N HIS A 416 -3.04 22.85 -2.70
CA HIS A 416 -2.82 21.78 -3.68
C HIS A 416 -1.67 22.07 -4.68
N GLY A 417 -1.28 21.07 -5.46
CA GLY A 417 -0.29 21.18 -6.54
C GLY A 417 -0.81 21.93 -7.78
N GLY A 418 0.09 22.30 -8.69
CA GLY A 418 -0.29 23.07 -9.88
C GLY A 418 -1.08 22.23 -10.88
N GLY A 419 -2.26 22.69 -11.27
CA GLY A 419 -3.20 21.97 -12.16
C GLY A 419 -4.27 21.16 -11.41
N GLU A 420 -4.11 20.96 -10.10
CA GLU A 420 -5.06 20.23 -9.24
C GLU A 420 -6.21 21.12 -8.73
N THR A 421 -7.09 20.54 -7.93
CA THR A 421 -8.13 21.24 -7.15
C THR A 421 -8.10 20.79 -5.70
N SER A 422 -8.75 21.53 -4.80
CA SER A 422 -8.95 21.10 -3.41
C SER A 422 -9.62 19.72 -3.31
N ALA A 423 -10.58 19.43 -4.20
CA ALA A 423 -11.29 18.16 -4.24
C ALA A 423 -10.38 17.00 -4.67
N SER A 424 -9.61 17.17 -5.75
CA SER A 424 -8.70 16.13 -6.24
C SER A 424 -7.48 15.92 -5.34
N PHE A 425 -7.04 16.95 -4.62
CA PHE A 425 -5.92 16.85 -3.67
C PHE A 425 -6.35 16.21 -2.34
N LYS A 426 -7.53 16.55 -1.82
CA LYS A 426 -8.07 15.99 -0.56
C LYS A 426 -8.19 14.45 -0.55
N VAL A 427 -8.35 13.83 -1.71
CA VAL A 427 -8.54 12.37 -1.86
C VAL A 427 -7.23 11.60 -2.13
N GLN A 428 -6.06 12.26 -2.11
CA GLN A 428 -4.78 11.57 -2.31
C GLN A 428 -4.38 10.79 -1.04
N ALA A 429 -3.77 9.61 -1.21
CA ALA A 429 -3.47 8.69 -0.11
C ALA A 429 -2.71 9.36 1.05
N GLY A 430 -1.56 9.99 0.79
CA GLY A 430 -0.79 10.67 1.85
C GLY A 430 -1.49 11.88 2.49
N VAL A 431 -2.48 12.48 1.82
CA VAL A 431 -3.34 13.52 2.42
C VAL A 431 -4.36 12.91 3.36
N ILE A 432 -4.98 11.80 2.95
CA ILE A 432 -5.92 11.01 3.78
C ILE A 432 -5.20 10.48 5.02
N ASP A 433 -4.01 9.89 4.85
CA ASP A 433 -3.23 9.30 5.94
C ASP A 433 -2.83 10.37 6.97
N LEU A 434 -2.37 11.55 6.53
CA LEU A 434 -2.12 12.68 7.43
C LEU A 434 -3.41 13.13 8.15
N MET A 435 -4.52 13.27 7.43
CA MET A 435 -5.80 13.67 8.05
C MET A 435 -6.30 12.65 9.08
N ASN A 436 -6.09 11.35 8.85
CA ASN A 436 -6.49 10.28 9.75
C ASN A 436 -5.63 10.27 11.02
N ASN A 437 -4.32 10.50 10.88
CA ASN A 437 -3.36 10.49 12.00
C ASN A 437 -3.27 11.82 12.77
N LEU A 438 -3.95 12.88 12.29
CA LEU A 438 -3.96 14.22 12.87
C LEU A 438 -5.40 14.65 13.20
N SER A 439 -6.10 13.76 13.92
CA SER A 439 -7.54 13.84 14.21
C SER A 439 -7.96 15.08 15.03
N GLU A 440 -7.04 15.66 15.80
CA GLU A 440 -7.19 16.90 16.57
C GLU A 440 -7.11 18.17 15.71
N TYR A 441 -6.76 18.02 14.41
CA TYR A 441 -6.72 19.09 13.44
C TYR A 441 -7.91 19.06 12.47
N GLU A 442 -8.22 20.22 11.90
CA GLU A 442 -9.18 20.41 10.82
C GLU A 442 -8.45 20.95 9.58
N PHE A 443 -8.49 20.19 8.48
CA PHE A 443 -7.79 20.54 7.24
C PHE A 443 -8.72 21.32 6.31
N ILE A 444 -8.43 22.61 6.10
CA ILE A 444 -9.18 23.52 5.23
C ILE A 444 -8.47 23.64 3.89
N PHE A 445 -9.04 23.04 2.85
CA PHE A 445 -8.45 23.00 1.51
C PHE A 445 -8.86 24.20 0.66
N ALA A 446 -7.88 25.03 0.31
CA ALA A 446 -8.06 26.19 -0.55
C ALA A 446 -7.94 25.79 -2.05
N ASN A 447 -8.62 26.53 -2.94
CA ASN A 447 -8.49 26.37 -4.40
C ASN A 447 -7.69 27.53 -4.98
N ALA A 448 -6.70 27.26 -5.82
CA ALA A 448 -5.99 28.33 -6.54
C ALA A 448 -6.97 29.15 -7.41
N PRO A 449 -7.01 30.50 -7.30
CA PRO A 449 -8.11 31.29 -7.84
C PRO A 449 -8.09 31.45 -9.37
N LEU A 450 -7.01 31.04 -10.05
CA LEU A 450 -6.82 31.21 -11.49
C LEU A 450 -6.15 29.98 -12.10
N ASN A 451 -6.79 29.35 -13.09
CA ASN A 451 -6.26 28.24 -13.89
C ASN A 451 -5.68 27.07 -13.06
N ASN A 452 -6.22 26.81 -11.86
CA ASN A 452 -5.74 25.78 -10.93
C ASN A 452 -4.24 25.91 -10.54
N VAL A 453 -3.65 27.11 -10.63
CA VAL A 453 -2.24 27.36 -10.27
C VAL A 453 -2.10 28.59 -9.38
N TRP A 454 -1.34 28.46 -8.29
CA TRP A 454 -1.05 29.53 -7.34
C TRP A 454 -0.18 30.63 -7.96
N MET A 455 0.66 30.25 -8.92
CA MET A 455 1.53 31.13 -9.70
C MET A 455 1.38 30.77 -11.17
N GLN A 456 0.94 31.72 -12.01
CA GLN A 456 0.89 31.53 -13.47
C GLN A 456 2.32 31.43 -14.04
N ASP A 457 2.50 30.77 -15.18
CA ASP A 457 3.78 30.80 -15.90
C ASP A 457 4.17 32.23 -16.30
N PRO A 458 5.47 32.59 -16.34
CA PRO A 458 5.91 33.93 -16.77
C PRO A 458 5.40 34.31 -18.17
N PRO A 459 5.25 35.61 -18.49
CA PRO A 459 4.71 36.06 -19.79
C PRO A 459 5.52 35.56 -21.01
N GLY A 460 6.82 35.31 -20.81
CA GLY A 460 7.72 34.79 -21.85
C GLY A 460 7.88 33.26 -21.83
N GLY A 461 7.08 32.54 -21.03
CA GLY A 461 7.23 31.12 -20.75
C GLY A 461 8.39 30.80 -19.80
N LYS A 462 8.50 29.53 -19.38
CA LYS A 462 9.49 29.07 -18.38
C LYS A 462 10.97 29.31 -18.74
N GLY A 463 11.27 29.57 -20.01
CA GLY A 463 12.62 29.96 -20.49
C GLY A 463 12.94 31.45 -20.37
N LYS A 464 12.03 32.29 -19.88
CA LYS A 464 12.22 33.74 -19.68
C LYS A 464 11.55 34.15 -18.36
N ALA A 465 12.37 34.33 -17.33
CA ALA A 465 11.87 34.67 -16.00
C ALA A 465 11.11 36.00 -15.97
N THR A 466 10.14 36.12 -15.06
CA THR A 466 9.46 37.40 -14.77
C THR A 466 10.08 38.09 -13.56
N THR A 467 10.36 39.38 -13.70
CA THR A 467 10.83 40.24 -12.61
C THR A 467 9.68 40.89 -11.82
N ASP A 468 8.42 40.58 -12.14
CA ASP A 468 7.25 41.20 -11.52
C ASP A 468 7.10 40.77 -10.05
N PRO A 469 7.21 41.69 -9.08
CA PRO A 469 7.02 41.40 -7.66
C PRO A 469 5.55 41.09 -7.28
N ASN A 470 4.59 41.36 -8.16
CA ASN A 470 3.16 41.26 -7.88
C ASN A 470 2.47 40.11 -8.64
N TRP A 471 3.28 39.23 -9.25
CA TRP A 471 2.82 38.16 -10.15
C TRP A 471 1.80 37.18 -9.53
N ALA A 472 1.74 37.08 -8.21
CA ALA A 472 0.85 36.17 -7.48
C ALA A 472 -0.17 36.88 -6.56
N ASP A 473 -0.35 38.20 -6.69
CA ASP A 473 -1.16 39.00 -5.75
C ASP A 473 -2.64 38.57 -5.68
N ASN A 474 -3.19 38.01 -6.77
CA ASN A 474 -4.53 37.42 -6.77
C ASN A 474 -4.64 36.21 -5.81
N SER A 475 -3.63 35.34 -5.83
CA SER A 475 -3.54 34.17 -4.94
C SER A 475 -3.31 34.57 -3.48
N ILE A 476 -2.49 35.60 -3.25
CA ILE A 476 -2.22 36.16 -1.91
C ILE A 476 -3.49 36.78 -1.33
N THR A 477 -4.17 37.65 -2.10
CA THR A 477 -5.44 38.30 -1.70
C THR A 477 -6.53 37.27 -1.38
N TYR A 478 -6.64 36.22 -2.19
CA TYR A 478 -7.57 35.12 -1.94
C TYR A 478 -7.27 34.38 -0.62
N LEU A 479 -6.01 34.04 -0.35
CA LEU A 479 -5.64 33.38 0.91
C LEU A 479 -5.78 34.31 2.12
N ASP A 480 -5.49 35.60 2.00
CA ASP A 480 -5.70 36.57 3.09
C ASP A 480 -7.18 36.69 3.47
N ASN A 481 -8.09 36.71 2.50
CA ASN A 481 -9.53 36.66 2.75
C ASN A 481 -9.93 35.33 3.41
N LEU A 482 -9.47 34.19 2.89
CA LEU A 482 -9.79 32.87 3.44
C LEU A 482 -9.31 32.73 4.90
N VAL A 483 -8.10 33.21 5.22
CA VAL A 483 -7.56 33.22 6.59
C VAL A 483 -8.36 34.17 7.49
N SER A 484 -8.77 35.34 6.99
CA SER A 484 -9.63 36.26 7.73
C SER A 484 -11.04 35.71 8.01
N GLU A 485 -11.56 34.86 7.12
CA GLU A 485 -12.91 34.27 7.24
C GLU A 485 -12.92 32.99 8.08
N ASN A 486 -11.87 32.16 7.98
CA ASN A 486 -11.86 30.79 8.52
C ASN A 486 -10.86 30.57 9.66
N GLY A 487 -9.99 31.54 9.94
CA GLY A 487 -8.96 31.45 10.98
C GLY A 487 -9.50 31.47 12.42
N PRO A 488 -8.60 31.40 13.43
CA PRO A 488 -7.15 31.31 13.29
C PRO A 488 -6.69 29.95 12.76
N PHE A 489 -5.58 29.94 12.02
CA PHE A 489 -4.93 28.74 11.54
C PHE A 489 -3.69 28.42 12.40
N PHE A 490 -3.56 27.16 12.80
CA PHE A 490 -2.36 26.63 13.45
C PHE A 490 -1.22 26.47 12.43
N GLY A 491 -1.48 25.81 11.30
CA GLY A 491 -0.45 25.49 10.31
C GLY A 491 -0.85 25.85 8.88
N ILE A 492 0.15 25.92 8.01
CA ILE A 492 -0.03 25.95 6.55
C ILE A 492 0.69 24.77 5.92
N LEU A 493 0.00 24.04 5.04
CA LEU A 493 0.47 22.87 4.32
C LEU A 493 0.40 23.14 2.81
N GLY A 494 1.44 22.76 2.08
CA GLY A 494 1.49 22.90 0.63
C GLY A 494 2.15 21.70 -0.03
N TYR A 495 1.68 21.36 -1.24
CA TYR A 495 2.23 20.31 -2.08
C TYR A 495 2.69 20.87 -3.43
N SER A 496 3.86 20.44 -3.92
CA SER A 496 4.38 20.80 -5.25
C SER A 496 4.38 22.32 -5.47
N GLN A 497 3.56 22.86 -6.39
CA GLN A 497 3.43 24.32 -6.56
C GLN A 497 2.84 25.02 -5.33
N GLY A 498 1.92 24.40 -4.59
CA GLY A 498 1.41 24.91 -3.31
C GLY A 498 2.52 25.01 -2.25
N ALA A 499 3.43 24.03 -2.20
CA ALA A 499 4.63 24.09 -1.36
C ALA A 499 5.57 25.24 -1.78
N ALA A 500 5.80 25.39 -3.09
CA ALA A 500 6.57 26.51 -3.65
C ALA A 500 5.94 27.89 -3.38
N PHE A 501 4.62 27.95 -3.18
CA PHE A 501 3.88 29.19 -2.93
C PHE A 501 3.89 29.63 -1.46
N ILE A 502 4.07 28.73 -0.49
CA ILE A 502 4.16 29.07 0.94
C ILE A 502 5.15 30.21 1.24
N PRO A 503 6.44 30.16 0.83
CA PRO A 503 7.37 31.27 1.08
C PRO A 503 6.99 32.56 0.34
N VAL A 504 6.31 32.47 -0.82
CA VAL A 504 5.79 33.66 -1.52
C VAL A 504 4.70 34.32 -0.67
N TYR A 505 3.73 33.54 -0.18
CA TYR A 505 2.65 34.03 0.67
C TYR A 505 3.19 34.63 1.98
N LEU A 506 4.05 33.90 2.70
CA LEU A 506 4.71 34.36 3.93
C LEU A 506 5.58 35.61 3.74
N SER A 507 6.07 35.89 2.53
CA SER A 507 6.84 37.10 2.26
C SER A 507 6.01 38.39 2.20
N LYS A 508 4.69 38.27 1.98
CA LYS A 508 3.78 39.41 1.74
C LYS A 508 2.63 39.52 2.75
N THR A 509 2.09 38.40 3.26
CA THR A 509 0.95 38.43 4.19
C THR A 509 1.32 38.99 5.56
N SER A 510 0.33 39.53 6.27
CA SER A 510 0.42 39.82 7.71
C SER A 510 -0.09 38.66 8.59
N ASN A 511 -0.65 37.61 8.00
CA ASN A 511 -1.14 36.44 8.71
C ASN A 511 0.02 35.61 9.28
N THR A 512 -0.22 34.98 10.44
CA THR A 512 0.79 34.19 11.15
C THR A 512 0.31 32.76 11.38
N PHE A 513 1.22 31.80 11.23
CA PHE A 513 1.02 30.38 11.51
C PHE A 513 2.07 29.93 12.53
N LYS A 514 1.83 28.81 13.20
CA LYS A 514 2.79 28.14 14.11
C LYS A 514 3.78 27.27 13.36
N ILE A 515 3.33 26.57 12.33
CA ILE A 515 4.18 25.73 11.47
C ILE A 515 3.88 25.93 9.98
N ALA A 516 4.89 25.68 9.15
CA ALA A 516 4.75 25.52 7.70
C ALA A 516 5.19 24.10 7.30
N MET A 517 4.45 23.44 6.40
CA MET A 517 4.74 22.10 5.91
C MET A 517 4.73 22.09 4.38
N MET A 518 5.82 21.66 3.76
CA MET A 518 6.07 21.80 2.33
C MET A 518 6.50 20.46 1.74
N TYR A 519 5.63 19.83 0.96
CA TYR A 519 5.86 18.49 0.41
C TYR A 519 6.21 18.55 -1.08
N ASN A 520 7.37 17.99 -1.45
CA ASN A 520 7.89 17.94 -2.81
C ASN A 520 7.92 19.32 -3.51
N GLY A 521 8.27 20.34 -2.72
CA GLY A 521 8.30 21.74 -3.14
C GLY A 521 9.61 22.16 -3.82
N TYR A 522 9.60 23.38 -4.34
CA TYR A 522 10.73 24.01 -5.03
C TYR A 522 10.69 25.52 -4.85
N LEU A 523 11.80 26.22 -5.09
CA LEU A 523 11.77 27.68 -5.23
C LEU A 523 11.25 28.08 -6.63
N PRO A 524 10.37 29.09 -6.76
CA PRO A 524 9.86 29.55 -8.06
C PRO A 524 10.92 30.38 -8.81
N THR A 525 12.00 29.74 -9.25
CA THR A 525 13.18 30.38 -9.86
C THR A 525 12.88 31.06 -11.20
N THR A 526 11.78 30.73 -11.87
CA THR A 526 11.30 31.44 -13.06
C THR A 526 10.60 32.77 -12.74
N HIS A 527 10.51 33.15 -11.46
CA HIS A 527 9.81 34.34 -10.98
C HIS A 527 10.74 35.15 -10.08
N GLU A 528 11.79 35.73 -10.67
CA GLU A 528 12.79 36.57 -9.99
C GLU A 528 12.17 37.64 -9.08
N GLY A 529 11.05 38.25 -9.49
CA GLY A 529 10.32 39.22 -8.66
C GLY A 529 9.83 38.64 -7.33
N LEU A 530 9.34 37.39 -7.33
CA LEU A 530 8.88 36.68 -6.14
C LEU A 530 10.08 36.13 -5.33
N ILE A 531 11.13 35.64 -5.99
CA ILE A 531 12.37 35.20 -5.34
C ILE A 531 13.04 36.36 -4.58
N ASN A 532 13.03 37.57 -5.15
CA ASN A 532 13.54 38.77 -4.47
C ASN A 532 12.73 39.11 -3.22
N GLN A 533 11.41 38.90 -3.22
CA GLN A 533 10.56 39.07 -2.03
C GLN A 533 10.86 38.02 -0.97
N ILE A 534 10.92 36.75 -1.35
CA ILE A 534 11.33 35.65 -0.46
C ILE A 534 12.68 35.98 0.19
N ASN A 535 13.69 36.33 -0.60
CA ASN A 535 15.03 36.66 -0.10
C ASN A 535 15.06 37.92 0.79
N SER A 536 14.09 38.85 0.66
CA SER A 536 13.98 40.04 1.52
C SER A 536 13.38 39.75 2.90
N LYS A 537 12.83 38.55 3.10
CA LYS A 537 12.13 38.09 4.32
C LYS A 537 12.75 36.84 4.94
N ALA A 538 13.42 36.04 4.12
CA ALA A 538 14.20 34.89 4.55
C ALA A 538 15.46 35.33 5.34
N PRO A 539 15.93 34.52 6.31
CA PRO A 539 15.32 33.27 6.73
C PRO A 539 14.01 33.50 7.51
N PHE A 540 12.98 32.71 7.19
CA PHE A 540 11.71 32.73 7.90
C PHE A 540 11.84 32.02 9.25
N LYS A 541 11.35 32.65 10.31
CA LYS A 541 11.45 32.15 11.69
C LYS A 541 10.39 31.13 12.10
N ILE A 542 9.42 30.88 11.22
CA ILE A 542 8.41 29.85 11.45
C ILE A 542 9.08 28.47 11.35
N PRO A 543 8.86 27.56 12.32
CA PRO A 543 9.23 26.16 12.18
C PRO A 543 8.67 25.59 10.88
N ALA A 544 9.54 24.95 10.10
CA ALA A 544 9.23 24.42 8.79
C ALA A 544 9.53 22.93 8.73
N LEU A 545 8.61 22.17 8.14
CA LEU A 545 8.88 20.83 7.64
C LEU A 545 8.97 20.90 6.13
N VAL A 546 10.06 20.39 5.56
CA VAL A 546 10.23 20.24 4.12
C VAL A 546 10.45 18.77 3.82
N PHE A 547 9.56 18.19 3.01
CA PHE A 547 9.60 16.78 2.65
C PHE A 547 9.97 16.62 1.17
N SER A 548 10.75 15.59 0.88
CA SER A 548 11.13 15.19 -0.47
C SER A 548 11.10 13.66 -0.63
N GLY A 549 10.46 13.15 -1.69
CA GLY A 549 10.57 11.75 -2.08
C GLY A 549 11.82 11.45 -2.92
N GLU A 550 12.53 10.34 -2.66
CA GLU A 550 13.71 9.95 -3.43
C GLU A 550 13.36 9.47 -4.86
N TYR A 551 12.11 9.05 -5.10
CA TYR A 551 11.59 8.73 -6.44
C TYR A 551 10.94 9.93 -7.15
N ASP A 552 10.93 11.12 -6.53
CA ASP A 552 10.57 12.36 -7.20
C ASP A 552 11.73 12.86 -8.08
N TYR A 553 11.99 12.16 -9.18
CA TYR A 553 13.14 12.38 -10.05
C TYR A 553 13.26 13.81 -10.60
N PHE A 554 12.16 14.57 -10.66
CA PHE A 554 12.13 15.93 -11.21
C PHE A 554 12.28 17.03 -10.15
N PHE A 555 11.75 16.85 -8.93
CA PHE A 555 11.76 17.91 -7.91
C PHE A 555 12.59 17.59 -6.66
N LYS A 556 13.03 16.34 -6.41
CA LYS A 556 13.73 15.96 -5.16
C LYS A 556 14.96 16.80 -4.79
N ASN A 557 15.72 17.22 -5.79
CA ASN A 557 16.92 18.03 -5.61
C ASN A 557 16.60 19.54 -5.39
N LEU A 558 15.35 19.96 -5.59
CA LEU A 558 14.91 21.36 -5.46
C LEU A 558 14.37 21.68 -4.06
N ALA A 559 13.89 20.66 -3.34
CA ALA A 559 13.32 20.82 -1.99
C ALA A 559 14.33 21.36 -0.96
N GLN A 560 15.62 21.01 -1.06
CA GLN A 560 16.67 21.56 -0.19
C GLN A 560 16.70 23.09 -0.25
N GLY A 561 16.70 23.67 -1.46
CA GLY A 561 16.73 25.13 -1.64
C GLY A 561 15.48 25.84 -1.10
N LEU A 562 14.37 25.11 -0.90
CA LEU A 562 13.18 25.61 -0.21
C LEU A 562 13.37 25.58 1.32
N ALA A 563 13.96 24.50 1.86
CA ALA A 563 14.33 24.40 3.28
C ALA A 563 15.32 25.51 3.71
N ASP A 564 16.32 25.80 2.88
CA ASP A 564 17.34 26.85 3.08
C ASP A 564 16.77 28.29 3.22
N LYS A 565 15.44 28.48 3.14
CA LYS A 565 14.75 29.75 3.38
C LYS A 565 14.17 29.90 4.78
N PHE A 566 14.31 28.91 5.66
CA PHE A 566 13.78 28.92 7.02
C PHE A 566 14.92 28.76 8.02
N ASP A 567 14.87 29.48 9.15
CA ASP A 567 15.88 29.35 10.23
C ASP A 567 15.79 27.95 10.88
N ASN A 568 14.56 27.43 11.02
CA ASN A 568 14.26 26.20 11.74
C ASN A 568 13.53 25.20 10.82
N SER A 569 14.24 24.60 9.86
CA SER A 569 13.68 23.59 8.96
C SER A 569 14.07 22.15 9.35
N LEU A 570 13.08 21.29 9.59
CA LEU A 570 13.25 19.84 9.51
C LEU A 570 13.15 19.42 8.03
N PHE A 571 14.28 19.06 7.43
CA PHE A 571 14.32 18.56 6.05
C PHE A 571 14.34 17.03 6.04
N ILE A 572 13.28 16.44 5.49
CA ILE A 572 13.03 15.00 5.45
C ILE A 572 13.18 14.51 4.01
N LYS A 573 13.91 13.41 3.83
CA LYS A 573 13.95 12.66 2.58
C LYS A 573 13.40 11.26 2.80
N SER A 574 12.28 10.96 2.16
CA SER A 574 11.75 9.59 2.13
C SER A 574 12.47 8.77 1.08
N SER A 575 12.88 7.56 1.45
CA SER A 575 13.44 6.55 0.53
C SER A 575 12.38 5.87 -0.34
N LEU A 576 11.08 6.05 -0.05
CA LEU A 576 9.97 5.34 -0.70
C LEU A 576 9.02 6.25 -1.51
N ALA A 577 8.91 7.54 -1.18
CA ALA A 577 7.96 8.42 -1.84
C ALA A 577 8.42 8.88 -3.24
N GLY A 578 7.45 9.03 -4.14
CA GLY A 578 7.56 9.79 -5.38
C GLY A 578 7.07 11.23 -5.22
N HIS A 579 6.57 11.83 -6.31
CA HIS A 579 5.91 13.14 -6.28
C HIS A 579 4.48 13.00 -5.72
N HIS A 580 4.36 12.77 -4.41
CA HIS A 580 3.13 12.75 -3.61
C HIS A 580 3.44 12.98 -2.12
N LEU A 581 2.43 13.26 -1.30
CA LEU A 581 2.60 13.27 0.17
C LEU A 581 2.91 11.85 0.68
N PRO A 582 3.72 11.72 1.75
CA PRO A 582 4.01 10.42 2.35
C PRO A 582 2.73 9.80 2.90
N VAL A 583 2.66 8.48 2.75
CA VAL A 583 1.59 7.60 3.26
C VAL A 583 2.01 7.03 4.62
N GLU A 584 1.08 6.45 5.38
CA GLU A 584 1.32 6.01 6.78
C GLU A 584 2.46 4.99 6.92
N ASN A 585 2.73 4.20 5.86
CA ASN A 585 3.84 3.24 5.81
C ASN A 585 5.17 3.81 5.26
N ASP A 586 5.25 5.12 5.00
CA ASP A 586 6.52 5.78 4.69
C ASP A 586 7.41 5.79 5.94
N PRO A 587 8.69 5.38 5.87
CA PRO A 587 9.58 5.30 7.05
C PRO A 587 9.81 6.67 7.71
N THR A 588 9.46 7.77 7.05
CA THR A 588 9.56 9.13 7.57
C THR A 588 8.23 9.72 8.05
N PHE A 589 7.11 8.99 7.92
CA PHE A 589 5.78 9.47 8.32
C PHE A 589 5.72 9.86 9.81
N ALA A 590 6.32 9.05 10.69
CA ALA A 590 6.41 9.35 12.12
C ALA A 590 7.15 10.67 12.43
N GLN A 591 8.19 11.02 11.65
CA GLN A 591 8.94 12.28 11.83
C GLN A 591 8.06 13.50 11.52
N ILE A 592 7.10 13.35 10.61
CA ILE A 592 6.13 14.40 10.27
C ILE A 592 5.13 14.60 11.40
N LEU A 593 4.57 13.51 11.94
CA LEU A 593 3.65 13.58 13.08
C LEU A 593 4.36 14.19 14.30
N TYR A 594 5.61 13.79 14.57
CA TYR A 594 6.44 14.34 15.64
C TYR A 594 6.70 15.85 15.50
N PHE A 595 7.02 16.34 14.29
CA PHE A 595 7.17 17.77 14.04
C PHE A 595 5.87 18.54 14.31
N ILE A 596 4.72 17.97 13.96
CA ILE A 596 3.42 18.61 14.14
C ILE A 596 3.02 18.64 15.63
N SER A 597 3.20 17.53 16.35
CA SER A 597 2.85 17.43 17.77
C SER A 597 3.73 18.32 18.66
N THR A 598 5.05 18.31 18.46
CA THR A 598 6.01 19.12 19.25
C THR A 598 5.79 20.63 19.12
N ASN A 599 5.19 21.10 18.03
CA ASN A 599 4.84 22.51 17.84
C ASN A 599 3.43 22.88 18.33
N SER A 600 2.63 21.91 18.78
CA SER A 600 1.31 22.11 19.38
C SER A 600 1.40 22.09 20.91
N SER A 601 1.27 23.27 21.54
CA SER A 601 1.59 23.50 22.96
C SER A 601 0.60 22.91 24.00
N SER A 602 -0.07 21.79 23.69
CA SER A 602 -1.09 21.14 24.54
C SER A 602 -0.51 20.05 25.45
N SER A 603 0.44 20.42 26.30
CA SER A 603 0.95 19.54 27.36
C SER A 603 0.02 19.53 28.57
N SER A 604 -0.87 18.53 28.69
CA SER A 604 -1.32 17.97 29.98
C SER A 604 -2.41 16.87 29.86
N THR A 605 -2.03 15.60 29.65
CA THR A 605 -2.54 14.41 30.41
C THR A 605 -1.90 13.12 29.91
N LEU A 606 -0.92 12.60 30.66
CA LEU A 606 -0.32 11.28 30.42
C LEU A 606 -1.34 10.16 30.73
N ASN A 607 -2.04 9.69 29.70
CA ASN A 607 -2.37 8.27 29.59
C ASN A 607 -1.19 7.62 28.86
N THR A 608 -0.37 6.84 29.55
CA THR A 608 0.80 6.16 28.99
C THR A 608 0.38 5.10 27.97
N LYS A 609 0.17 5.53 26.73
CA LYS A 609 0.01 4.67 25.56
C LYS A 609 1.40 4.39 25.02
N PHE A 610 1.89 3.17 25.21
CA PHE A 610 3.13 2.75 24.56
C PHE A 610 2.91 2.63 23.06
N PHE A 611 3.69 3.35 22.27
CA PHE A 611 3.80 3.15 20.83
C PHE A 611 4.90 2.12 20.56
N THR A 612 4.62 1.14 19.70
CA THR A 612 5.60 0.13 19.30
C THR A 612 6.18 0.49 17.93
N TYR A 613 7.49 0.72 17.86
CA TYR A 613 8.23 1.00 16.62
C TYR A 613 9.20 -0.15 16.31
N ASN A 614 9.28 -0.58 15.05
CA ASN A 614 10.14 -1.67 14.60
C ASN A 614 10.90 -1.27 13.33
N GLY A 615 12.23 -1.39 13.30
CA GLY A 615 13.08 -1.07 12.15
C GLY A 615 13.04 -2.17 11.08
N GLY A 616 13.19 -3.42 11.49
CA GLY A 616 13.01 -4.60 10.64
C GLY A 616 14.33 -5.24 10.21
N ASN A 617 14.72 -5.10 8.94
CA ASN A 617 15.96 -5.68 8.42
C ASN A 617 16.77 -4.57 7.74
N GLY A 618 17.89 -4.18 8.34
CA GLY A 618 18.64 -3.01 7.90
C GLY A 618 19.57 -2.47 8.96
N ASN A 619 20.17 -1.32 8.70
CA ASN A 619 20.77 -0.50 9.74
C ASN A 619 19.81 0.67 9.94
N ASP A 620 18.88 0.53 10.87
CA ASP A 620 17.72 1.38 11.00
C ASP A 620 17.93 2.51 12.02
N THR A 621 17.05 3.50 11.99
CA THR A 621 17.09 4.66 12.89
C THR A 621 15.71 4.86 13.49
N LEU A 622 15.59 4.49 14.77
CA LEU A 622 14.37 4.54 15.53
C LEU A 622 14.45 5.71 16.50
N PHE A 623 13.46 6.59 16.47
CA PHE A 623 13.31 7.62 17.49
C PHE A 623 12.43 7.04 18.60
N GLY A 624 12.71 7.37 19.86
CA GLY A 624 11.78 7.11 20.96
C GLY A 624 10.45 7.80 20.68
N GLY A 625 10.46 9.12 20.92
CA GLY A 625 9.27 9.95 20.84
C GLY A 625 9.27 10.95 21.98
N THR A 626 8.12 11.11 22.64
CA THR A 626 7.89 11.95 23.83
C THR A 626 6.99 11.27 24.88
N ASP A 627 6.19 10.28 24.47
CA ASP A 627 5.51 9.40 25.41
C ASP A 627 6.48 8.27 25.79
N ALA A 628 6.09 7.27 26.59
CA ALA A 628 6.96 6.12 26.82
C ALA A 628 6.75 5.09 25.71
N GLU A 629 7.77 4.74 24.95
CA GLU A 629 7.65 3.87 23.77
C GLU A 629 8.31 2.48 23.92
N ILE A 630 8.03 1.58 22.98
CA ILE A 630 8.65 0.26 22.84
C ILE A 630 9.33 0.19 21.48
N LEU A 631 10.65 0.09 21.45
CA LEU A 631 11.46 0.12 20.23
C LEU A 631 12.06 -1.28 19.97
N THR A 632 12.06 -1.70 18.71
CA THR A 632 12.69 -2.94 18.23
C THR A 632 13.56 -2.57 17.02
N GLY A 633 14.87 -2.74 17.09
CA GLY A 633 15.76 -2.48 15.96
C GLY A 633 15.49 -3.44 14.81
N GLY A 634 15.56 -4.73 15.11
CA GLY A 634 15.46 -5.82 14.16
C GLY A 634 16.82 -6.45 13.86
N THR A 635 17.20 -6.57 12.59
CA THR A 635 18.49 -7.19 12.18
C THR A 635 19.43 -6.22 11.47
N GLY A 636 20.40 -5.71 12.23
CA GLY A 636 21.59 -5.01 11.72
C GLY A 636 22.19 -4.08 12.77
N SER A 637 22.78 -2.97 12.33
CA SER A 637 23.44 -2.01 13.23
C SER A 637 22.55 -0.80 13.43
N ASP A 638 21.68 -0.87 14.44
CA ASP A 638 20.57 0.05 14.60
C ASP A 638 20.90 1.26 15.49
N SER A 639 20.12 2.32 15.35
CA SER A 639 20.35 3.57 16.08
C SER A 639 19.09 4.07 16.76
N PHE A 640 19.06 4.04 18.08
CA PHE A 640 17.93 4.47 18.91
C PHE A 640 18.15 5.91 19.39
N TRP A 641 17.34 6.85 18.89
CA TRP A 641 17.54 8.30 18.98
C TRP A 641 16.59 8.94 20.01
N PHE A 642 17.16 9.65 20.97
CA PHE A 642 16.42 10.27 22.08
C PHE A 642 16.84 11.72 22.30
N SER A 643 15.88 12.55 22.73
CA SER A 643 16.12 13.92 23.22
C SER A 643 15.78 14.00 24.70
N LYS A 644 16.16 15.07 25.40
CA LYS A 644 15.81 15.26 26.83
C LYS A 644 14.30 15.25 27.12
N ASN A 645 13.48 15.47 26.10
CA ASN A 645 12.01 15.48 26.18
C ASN A 645 11.38 14.13 25.75
N SER A 646 12.19 13.11 25.44
CA SER A 646 11.70 11.76 25.14
C SER A 646 11.15 11.06 26.37
N GLY A 647 10.55 9.89 26.17
CA GLY A 647 9.98 9.10 27.24
C GLY A 647 10.98 8.28 28.04
N ASN A 648 10.39 7.29 28.71
CA ASN A 648 11.11 6.26 29.44
C ASN A 648 10.92 4.94 28.68
N ASP A 649 11.68 4.81 27.60
CA ASP A 649 11.37 3.87 26.52
C ASP A 649 12.03 2.51 26.74
N ILE A 650 11.47 1.47 26.13
CA ILE A 650 11.95 0.09 26.24
C ILE A 650 12.48 -0.35 24.88
N ILE A 651 13.80 -0.55 24.75
CA ILE A 651 14.40 -1.19 23.57
C ILE A 651 14.40 -2.71 23.79
N LYS A 652 13.83 -3.47 22.85
CA LYS A 652 13.55 -4.91 23.04
C LYS A 652 14.69 -5.86 22.71
N ASP A 653 15.59 -5.44 21.84
CA ASP A 653 16.51 -6.31 21.11
C ASP A 653 17.94 -5.73 21.00
N TYR A 654 18.25 -4.69 21.78
CA TYR A 654 19.53 -3.98 21.74
C TYR A 654 20.75 -4.93 21.68
N SER A 655 21.44 -4.90 20.53
CA SER A 655 22.51 -5.83 20.18
C SER A 655 23.80 -5.09 19.86
N LYS A 656 24.62 -4.92 20.91
CA LYS A 656 26.00 -4.43 20.76
C LYS A 656 26.87 -5.30 19.83
N ALA A 657 26.47 -6.56 19.59
CA ALA A 657 27.18 -7.48 18.72
C ALA A 657 26.92 -7.18 17.22
N GLU A 658 25.72 -6.72 16.88
CA GLU A 658 25.33 -6.38 15.50
C GLU A 658 25.69 -4.93 15.17
N GLY A 659 25.74 -4.06 16.19
CA GLY A 659 26.37 -2.73 16.12
C GLY A 659 25.54 -1.62 16.74
N ASP A 660 24.48 -1.97 17.48
CA ASP A 660 23.47 -1.02 17.94
C ASP A 660 24.03 0.09 18.82
N LYS A 661 23.49 1.29 18.62
CA LYS A 661 23.85 2.47 19.40
C LYS A 661 22.64 3.26 19.87
N ILE A 662 22.83 3.93 21.00
CA ILE A 662 21.88 4.86 21.60
C ILE A 662 22.43 6.26 21.37
N VAL A 663 21.62 7.13 20.77
CA VAL A 663 22.03 8.47 20.32
C VAL A 663 21.24 9.52 21.09
N PHE A 664 21.95 10.37 21.83
CA PHE A 664 21.36 11.44 22.63
C PHE A 664 21.60 12.81 21.98
N PHE A 665 20.52 13.53 21.72
CA PHE A 665 20.52 14.88 21.17
C PHE A 665 20.60 15.91 22.30
N ARG A 666 21.78 16.50 22.50
CA ARG A 666 22.06 17.50 23.54
C ARG A 666 21.87 18.93 23.02
N GLU A 667 21.13 19.74 23.77
CA GLU A 667 21.10 21.19 23.64
C GLU A 667 22.15 21.83 24.57
N SER A 668 22.41 23.13 24.39
CA SER A 668 23.31 23.93 25.23
C SER A 668 22.91 23.90 26.72
N GLY A 669 23.60 23.07 27.50
CA GLY A 669 23.42 22.92 28.96
C GLY A 669 23.09 21.50 29.42
N ASP A 670 22.81 20.58 28.49
CA ASP A 670 22.57 19.17 28.80
C ASP A 670 23.89 18.42 29.13
N THR A 671 23.79 17.29 29.85
CA THR A 671 24.97 16.50 30.28
C THR A 671 25.52 15.63 29.15
N GLU A 672 26.84 15.49 29.06
CA GLU A 672 27.52 14.54 28.14
C GLU A 672 27.75 13.15 28.77
N ASN A 673 27.20 12.90 29.96
CA ASN A 673 27.32 11.64 30.67
C ASN A 673 25.94 11.00 30.85
N PHE A 674 25.85 9.72 30.54
CA PHE A 674 24.76 8.85 31.00
C PHE A 674 25.22 8.07 32.24
N SER A 675 24.33 7.28 32.83
CA SER A 675 24.68 6.31 33.89
C SER A 675 23.78 5.08 33.80
N ILE A 676 24.21 3.96 34.40
CA ILE A 676 23.41 2.73 34.44
C ILE A 676 22.64 2.64 35.75
N SER A 677 21.36 2.29 35.67
CA SER A 677 20.49 1.91 36.80
C SER A 677 19.90 0.52 36.59
N ASP A 678 19.59 -0.18 37.69
CA ASP A 678 18.85 -1.45 37.73
C ASP A 678 19.38 -2.57 36.82
N SER A 679 20.67 -2.57 36.49
CA SER A 679 21.37 -3.56 35.64
C SER A 679 20.85 -3.74 34.20
N ASN A 680 19.80 -3.04 33.79
CA ASN A 680 19.31 -3.06 32.41
C ASN A 680 18.81 -1.68 31.91
N LYS A 681 19.03 -0.59 32.64
CA LYS A 681 18.52 0.75 32.27
C LYS A 681 19.62 1.79 32.16
N ILE A 682 19.50 2.67 31.18
CA ILE A 682 20.31 3.86 30.98
C ILE A 682 19.55 5.09 31.46
N LYS A 683 20.23 5.94 32.22
CA LYS A 683 19.77 7.25 32.66
C LYS A 683 20.54 8.36 31.96
N TRP A 684 19.82 9.28 31.32
CA TRP A 684 20.38 10.52 30.78
C TRP A 684 19.48 11.69 31.18
N GLY A 685 19.96 12.59 32.05
CA GLY A 685 19.12 13.61 32.67
C GLY A 685 17.96 12.99 33.47
N SER A 686 16.73 13.29 33.08
CA SER A 686 15.50 12.69 33.62
C SER A 686 15.06 11.38 32.95
N LEU A 687 15.60 11.06 31.77
CA LEU A 687 15.19 9.92 30.95
C LEU A 687 15.59 8.58 31.58
N SER A 688 14.89 7.54 31.18
CA SER A 688 15.10 6.17 31.62
C SER A 688 14.84 5.18 30.50
N ILE A 689 15.87 4.86 29.73
CA ILE A 689 15.77 3.87 28.65
C ILE A 689 16.06 2.49 29.22
N GLU A 690 15.13 1.55 29.09
CA GLU A 690 15.28 0.16 29.50
C GLU A 690 15.68 -0.71 28.30
N LEU A 691 16.66 -1.59 28.48
CA LEU A 691 17.09 -2.55 27.48
C LEU A 691 16.57 -3.94 27.91
N GLU A 692 15.51 -4.40 27.27
CA GLU A 692 14.90 -5.70 27.58
C GLU A 692 15.89 -6.83 27.21
N GLY A 693 16.00 -7.86 28.06
CA GLY A 693 16.92 -8.99 27.84
C GLY A 693 18.42 -8.69 28.01
N VAL A 694 18.83 -7.42 28.08
CA VAL A 694 20.24 -7.01 28.22
C VAL A 694 20.63 -6.90 29.70
N SER A 695 21.87 -7.29 30.04
CA SER A 695 22.45 -7.11 31.38
C SER A 695 23.71 -6.25 31.31
N LEU A 696 23.60 -5.02 31.80
CA LEU A 696 24.62 -4.00 31.85
C LEU A 696 25.41 -4.06 33.17
N SER A 697 26.73 -4.23 33.05
CA SER A 697 27.69 -4.26 34.16
C SER A 697 28.64 -3.05 34.15
N SER A 698 28.79 -2.40 33.00
CA SER A 698 29.63 -1.23 32.75
C SER A 698 29.01 -0.37 31.65
N GLU A 699 29.29 0.94 31.64
CA GLU A 699 28.95 1.84 30.52
C GLU A 699 29.55 1.38 29.19
N ASN A 700 30.62 0.59 29.23
CA ASN A 700 31.20 -0.05 28.05
C ASN A 700 30.32 -1.16 27.44
N ASP A 701 29.25 -1.61 28.10
CA ASP A 701 28.38 -2.68 27.59
C ASP A 701 27.36 -2.17 26.55
N VAL A 702 27.33 -0.86 26.30
CA VAL A 702 26.49 -0.19 25.29
C VAL A 702 27.34 0.75 24.43
N PHE A 703 26.90 1.04 23.21
CA PHE A 703 27.42 2.15 22.42
C PHE A 703 26.50 3.35 22.59
N VAL A 704 27.06 4.47 23.08
CA VAL A 704 26.33 5.74 23.24
C VAL A 704 27.04 6.84 22.47
N GLU A 705 26.27 7.63 21.73
CA GLU A 705 26.74 8.78 20.95
C GLU A 705 25.98 10.05 21.38
N PHE A 706 26.68 11.18 21.52
CA PHE A 706 26.07 12.47 21.89
C PHE A 706 26.19 13.47 20.74
N ILE A 707 25.06 13.80 20.10
CA ILE A 707 24.99 14.76 18.99
C ILE A 707 24.54 16.12 19.53
N GLU A 708 25.34 17.15 19.32
CA GLU A 708 25.00 18.52 19.69
C GLU A 708 24.09 19.16 18.64
N ILE A 709 22.94 19.68 19.09
CA ILE A 709 21.99 20.45 18.28
C ILE A 709 22.03 21.92 18.73
N ALA A 710 22.13 22.81 17.73
CA ALA A 710 22.51 24.22 17.87
C ALA A 710 21.32 25.17 18.15
#